data_AF-A0A915NZA6-F1
#
_entry.id   AF-A0A915NZA6-F1
#
_cell.length_a   1.000
_cell.length_b   1.000
_cell.length_c   1.000
_cell.angle_alpha   90.00
_cell.angle_beta   90.00
_cell.angle_gamma   90.00
#
_symmetry.space_group_name_H-M   'P 1'
#
loop_
_entity.id
_entity.type
_entity.pdbx_description
1 polymer ?
#
loop_
_entity_poly.entity_id
_entity_poly.type
_entity_poly.pdbx_seq_one_letter_code
_entity_poly.pdbx_strand_id
1 'polypeptide(L)'
;FRQYLVYSILSGRRISIRNIRPYDDSPGIKDFEYKLLSLIDLITNGSEIDINKTGSRYIDLQDSQITQETSLTALRVCTQVDFSPGTLQGGSFEFQCGVERCISYFLEPLIFLAPFCKIAINGNLKGLTNVPDELSVDAINSTWLPVFSRFVPTDDDLYLKINARGFLPDGGGSVTFCSPIKKNLRPVQFVKPGKICKIRGLAYVCKVSPSIASRMYYGPKRRNVKHFHSLAFRRFLANFVHTMRNLRLFFNHTFKLDELWKLEKKEFDEEKKRRCTGSEDKCLLTCVDSLYATISNTELTISNELKKDENSHNSQECLEEENLLHSLPCHIEFTGPAPVSVYFNKENLHHENVRAASFRGHMLLNKLVKVPEGYEIYTVSESNAETKDDYEIKTFQLKGACKSMNFWEKDEMPEVVTLAVGAGAVSALGMFIGDFAGIYSFAKCKFFECCNSPWINKDVARRLQEEVEERLYGQHIAQKIVINAVRAHISKQNPNKALVLSFHGWTGSGKNYLTQMIAKAVYKKGFKSQFVHFSVATLHFPYPEEINNYKRQLRSWISGNLTQCERSLFIFDEADKLPLQLLDAIVPFVDFYDNVNGIDARKSIFIFLSNGGSNLIAQHALEYYNRGLPREQMTFKELEELMQLSAYNEGEGGLKMSRIISKHLIDYFVPFLPLERRHIIMCFRDYLHSKNVVYTQEQLENLADQLSVSQQ
;
A
#
# COMPACT_ATOMS: atom_id res chain seq x y z
N PHE A 1 4.31 5.79 12.41
CA PHE A 1 3.93 6.79 13.43
C PHE A 1 3.83 6.17 14.83
N ARG A 2 2.75 5.47 15.21
CA ARG A 2 2.53 4.87 16.56
C ARG A 2 3.74 4.13 17.15
N GLN A 3 4.33 3.22 16.39
CA GLN A 3 5.48 2.43 16.82
C GLN A 3 6.70 3.29 17.21
N TYR A 4 6.97 4.35 16.45
CA TYR A 4 8.08 5.28 16.76
C TYR A 4 7.84 6.01 18.08
N LEU A 5 6.60 6.43 18.36
CA LEU A 5 6.24 7.07 19.63
C LEU A 5 6.42 6.11 20.81
N VAL A 6 5.88 4.89 20.72
CA VAL A 6 6.02 3.87 21.78
C VAL A 6 7.50 3.56 22.03
N TYR A 7 8.29 3.37 20.97
CA TYR A 7 9.72 3.05 21.13
C TYR A 7 10.54 4.23 21.63
N SER A 8 10.21 5.45 21.25
CA SER A 8 10.81 6.66 21.82
C SER A 8 10.57 6.73 23.33
N ILE A 9 9.33 6.51 23.79
CA ILE A 9 8.99 6.52 25.22
C ILE A 9 9.73 5.40 25.98
N LEU A 10 9.71 4.17 25.45
CA LEU A 10 10.36 3.03 26.09
C LEU A 10 11.91 3.08 26.03
N SER A 11 12.50 3.86 25.12
CA SER A 11 13.95 4.05 25.05
C SER A 11 14.43 5.31 25.76
N GLY A 12 13.52 6.25 26.09
CA GLY A 12 13.86 7.60 26.52
C GLY A 12 14.52 8.45 25.43
N ARG A 13 14.54 8.01 24.16
CA ARG A 13 15.22 8.72 23.06
C ARG A 13 14.28 9.73 22.40
N ARG A 14 14.76 10.95 22.20
CA ARG A 14 14.09 11.98 21.41
C ARG A 14 14.03 11.58 19.94
N ILE A 15 12.92 11.90 19.26
CA ILE A 15 12.71 11.57 17.84
C ILE A 15 12.21 12.77 17.05
N SER A 16 12.55 12.80 15.77
CA SER A 16 12.03 13.76 14.78
C SER A 16 11.39 12.98 13.64
N ILE A 17 10.08 13.11 13.47
CA ILE A 17 9.33 12.48 12.38
C ILE A 17 9.06 13.56 11.32
N ARG A 18 9.78 13.50 10.20
CA ARG A 18 9.70 14.47 9.10
C ARG A 18 8.95 13.91 7.90
N ASN A 19 8.55 14.79 6.98
CA ASN A 19 7.86 14.43 5.74
C ASN A 19 6.62 13.57 6.01
N ILE A 20 5.78 14.00 6.96
CA ILE A 20 4.51 13.34 7.23
C ILE A 20 3.54 13.70 6.10
N ARG A 21 3.25 12.72 5.23
CA ARG A 21 2.33 12.86 4.09
C ARG A 21 2.67 14.07 3.19
N PRO A 22 3.87 14.13 2.60
CA PRO A 22 4.32 15.31 1.85
C PRO A 22 3.61 15.47 0.50
N TYR A 23 2.94 14.41 0.02
CA TYR A 23 2.26 14.35 -1.28
C TYR A 23 0.73 14.13 -1.15
N ASP A 24 0.17 14.25 0.06
CA ASP A 24 -1.26 14.05 0.32
C ASP A 24 -2.00 15.39 0.31
N ASP A 25 -3.30 15.41 -0.04
CA ASP A 25 -4.09 16.64 -0.20
C ASP A 25 -4.22 17.46 1.09
N SER A 26 -4.18 16.77 2.22
CA SER A 26 -4.08 17.35 3.55
C SER A 26 -2.73 16.91 4.14
N PRO A 27 -1.63 17.60 3.77
CA PRO A 27 -0.30 17.22 4.20
C PRO A 27 -0.15 17.40 5.71
N GLY A 28 0.76 16.63 6.29
CA GLY A 28 1.01 16.65 7.72
C GLY A 28 0.18 15.68 8.54
N ILE A 29 0.16 15.93 9.85
CA ILE A 29 -0.54 15.11 10.84
C ILE A 29 -2.06 15.19 10.66
N LYS A 30 -2.76 14.07 10.87
CA LYS A 30 -4.23 14.03 10.92
C LYS A 30 -4.73 14.20 12.35
N ASP A 31 -6.02 14.47 12.52
CA ASP A 31 -6.64 14.67 13.85
C ASP A 31 -6.48 13.44 14.75
N PHE A 32 -6.66 12.21 14.24
CA PHE A 32 -6.42 11.00 15.04
C PHE A 32 -4.96 10.82 15.51
N GLU A 33 -3.97 11.38 14.80
CA GLU A 33 -2.56 11.35 15.23
C GLU A 33 -2.28 12.40 16.29
N TYR A 34 -2.86 13.59 16.13
CA TYR A 34 -2.83 14.63 17.14
C TYR A 34 -3.47 14.14 18.45
N LYS A 35 -4.67 13.54 18.38
CA LYS A 35 -5.32 12.92 19.54
C LYS A 35 -4.48 11.83 20.18
N LEU A 36 -3.76 11.03 19.39
CA LEU A 36 -2.85 10.05 19.95
C LEU A 36 -1.69 10.72 20.71
N LEU A 37 -1.12 11.80 20.18
CA LEU A 37 -0.10 12.58 20.88
C LEU A 37 -0.66 13.15 22.19
N SER A 38 -1.87 13.71 22.18
CA SER A 38 -2.54 14.20 23.39
C SER A 38 -2.83 13.08 24.41
N LEU A 39 -3.19 11.89 23.96
CA LEU A 39 -3.36 10.73 24.84
C LEU A 39 -2.04 10.30 25.47
N ILE A 40 -0.94 10.34 24.73
CA ILE A 40 0.40 10.04 25.25
C ILE A 40 0.84 11.10 26.26
N ASP A 41 0.60 12.38 25.96
CA ASP A 41 0.87 13.48 26.88
C ASP A 41 0.11 13.31 28.21
N LEU A 42 -1.16 12.90 28.15
CA LEU A 42 -1.99 12.64 29.32
C LEU A 42 -1.45 11.54 30.25
N ILE A 43 -0.78 10.52 29.71
CA ILE A 43 -0.23 9.39 30.49
C ILE A 43 1.26 9.55 30.83
N THR A 44 1.89 10.62 30.36
CA THR A 44 3.30 10.94 30.61
C THR A 44 3.43 12.23 31.40
N ASN A 45 4.60 12.46 32.00
CA ASN A 45 4.92 13.71 32.68
C ASN A 45 6.29 14.19 32.23
N GLY A 46 6.34 15.43 31.76
CA GLY A 46 7.55 16.05 31.20
C GLY A 46 7.85 15.65 29.75
N SER A 47 6.87 15.15 29.00
CA SER A 47 7.02 14.96 27.56
C SER A 47 6.94 16.31 26.86
N GLU A 48 7.81 16.55 25.89
CA GLU A 48 7.75 17.75 25.03
C GLU A 48 7.34 17.31 23.64
N ILE A 49 6.27 17.92 23.13
CA ILE A 49 5.74 17.65 21.79
C ILE A 49 5.80 18.96 21.03
N ASP A 50 6.78 19.09 20.14
CA ASP A 50 6.88 20.23 19.23
C ASP A 50 6.38 19.83 17.85
N ILE A 51 5.37 20.55 17.39
CA ILE A 51 4.73 20.32 16.11
C ILE A 51 5.09 21.52 15.23
N ASN A 52 6.13 21.34 14.43
CA ASN A 52 6.73 22.40 13.63
C ASN A 52 5.72 22.93 12.57
N LYS A 53 5.41 24.23 12.67
CA LYS A 53 4.57 24.97 11.70
C LYS A 53 5.47 25.46 10.57
N THR A 54 5.66 24.66 9.53
CA THR A 54 6.35 25.17 8.32
C THR A 54 5.48 26.25 7.66
N GLY A 55 6.02 27.47 7.60
CA GLY A 55 5.35 28.68 7.13
C GLY A 55 5.05 28.73 5.62
N SER A 56 3.94 29.43 5.37
CA SER A 56 3.54 30.28 4.23
C SER A 56 3.31 29.70 2.82
N ARG A 57 2.03 29.69 2.43
CA ARG A 57 1.45 30.83 1.68
C ARG A 57 0.06 31.21 2.22
N TYR A 58 -0.02 32.45 2.73
CA TYR A 58 -1.14 33.40 2.89
C TYR A 58 -2.60 32.89 2.83
N ILE A 59 -3.41 33.24 3.84
CA ILE A 59 -4.42 34.31 3.78
C ILE A 59 -4.43 34.98 5.18
N ASP A 60 -4.04 36.25 5.25
CA ASP A 60 -4.38 37.15 6.34
C ASP A 60 -5.89 37.46 6.26
N LEU A 61 -6.64 37.17 7.31
CA LEU A 61 -7.92 37.81 7.58
C LEU A 61 -7.78 38.48 8.95
N GLN A 62 -7.43 39.77 8.91
CA GLN A 62 -7.88 40.69 9.94
C GLN A 62 -9.40 40.76 9.81
N ASP A 63 -10.12 40.13 10.72
CA ASP A 63 -11.34 40.71 11.30
C ASP A 63 -11.86 39.85 12.48
N SER A 64 -11.71 40.41 13.67
CA SER A 64 -12.85 40.75 14.54
C SER A 64 -13.99 39.73 14.65
N GLN A 65 -13.79 38.65 15.43
CA GLN A 65 -14.67 38.16 16.52
C GLN A 65 -14.26 36.74 16.90
N ILE A 66 -13.59 36.62 18.05
CA ILE A 66 -13.17 35.35 18.63
C ILE A 66 -14.31 34.84 19.52
N THR A 67 -15.03 33.81 19.05
CA THR A 67 -15.84 32.94 19.92
C THR A 67 -15.10 31.62 20.15
N GLN A 68 -15.32 31.02 21.33
CA GLN A 68 -14.54 29.89 21.86
C GLN A 68 -14.65 28.58 21.07
N GLU A 69 -15.52 28.49 20.05
CA GLU A 69 -15.64 27.32 19.17
C GLU A 69 -14.70 27.33 17.96
N THR A 70 -13.99 28.44 17.72
CA THR A 70 -13.10 28.62 16.56
C THR A 70 -11.69 28.03 16.75
N SER A 71 -11.41 27.37 17.88
CA SER A 71 -10.07 26.84 18.20
C SER A 71 -9.78 25.43 17.64
N LEU A 72 -10.78 24.72 17.11
CA LEU A 72 -10.63 23.33 16.62
C LEU A 72 -10.46 23.22 15.09
N THR A 73 -10.74 24.29 14.33
CA THR A 73 -10.75 24.27 12.86
C THR A 73 -9.52 24.92 12.22
N ALA A 74 -8.47 25.17 13.00
CA ALA A 74 -7.18 25.66 12.54
C ALA A 74 -6.06 24.65 12.86
N LEU A 75 -6.23 23.38 12.47
CA LEU A 75 -5.11 22.44 12.41
C LEU A 75 -4.19 22.89 11.26
N ARG A 76 -3.22 23.73 11.63
CA ARG A 76 -2.14 24.21 10.77
C ARG A 76 -1.42 23.00 10.17
N VAL A 77 -1.05 23.09 8.89
CA VAL A 77 -0.33 22.04 8.15
C VAL A 77 1.02 21.80 8.80
N CYS A 78 1.15 20.69 9.54
CA CYS A 78 2.38 20.34 10.26
C CYS A 78 2.97 19.04 9.71
N THR A 79 4.07 19.15 8.97
CA THR A 79 4.74 18.03 8.27
C THR A 79 5.88 17.40 9.07
N GLN A 80 6.18 17.95 10.25
CA GLN A 80 7.21 17.48 11.16
C GLN A 80 6.69 17.47 12.60
N VAL A 81 7.02 16.39 13.32
CA VAL A 81 6.77 16.24 14.76
C VAL A 81 8.09 15.89 15.44
N ASP A 82 8.51 16.76 16.36
CA ASP A 82 9.64 16.54 17.24
C ASP A 82 9.10 16.14 18.63
N PHE A 83 9.49 14.96 19.09
CA PHE A 83 8.95 14.36 20.31
C PHE A 83 10.08 14.02 21.27
N SER A 84 10.05 14.61 22.46
CA SER A 84 10.92 14.27 23.59
C SER A 84 10.11 13.52 24.64
N PRO A 85 10.44 12.24 24.92
CA PRO A 85 9.68 11.44 25.87
C PRO A 85 9.91 11.89 27.32
N GLY A 86 8.81 12.00 28.09
CA GLY A 86 8.81 12.18 29.53
C GLY A 86 8.71 10.86 30.31
N THR A 87 8.47 10.94 31.62
CA THR A 87 8.28 9.76 32.47
C THR A 87 6.85 9.22 32.38
N LEU A 88 6.68 7.90 32.30
CA LEU A 88 5.35 7.26 32.28
C LEU A 88 4.67 7.38 33.65
N GLN A 89 3.60 8.15 33.75
CA GLN A 89 2.86 8.35 34.99
C GLN A 89 1.68 7.38 35.11
N GLY A 90 0.86 7.23 34.06
CA GLY A 90 -0.38 6.45 34.10
C GLY A 90 -1.51 7.15 34.86
N GLY A 91 -2.37 6.38 35.54
CA GLY A 91 -3.51 6.89 36.31
C GLY A 91 -4.89 6.71 35.64
N SER A 92 -5.91 7.34 36.24
CA SER A 92 -7.29 7.27 35.76
C SER A 92 -7.62 8.43 34.84
N PHE A 93 -8.20 8.16 33.68
CA PHE A 93 -8.58 9.21 32.73
C PHE A 93 -9.76 8.82 31.84
N GLU A 94 -10.39 9.82 31.25
CA GLU A 94 -11.37 9.66 30.19
C GLU A 94 -10.86 10.35 28.92
N PHE A 95 -10.96 9.69 27.77
CA PHE A 95 -10.40 10.20 26.53
C PHE A 95 -11.33 9.99 25.32
N GLN A 96 -11.53 11.05 24.55
CA GLN A 96 -12.36 11.04 23.34
C GLN A 96 -11.50 10.77 22.10
N CYS A 97 -11.63 9.56 21.54
CA CYS A 97 -10.88 9.11 20.37
C CYS A 97 -11.38 9.72 19.05
N GLY A 98 -12.65 10.15 19.00
CA GLY A 98 -13.30 10.67 17.79
C GLY A 98 -13.89 9.58 16.89
N VAL A 99 -14.17 9.95 15.64
CA VAL A 99 -14.84 9.10 14.63
C VAL A 99 -14.01 8.83 13.38
N GLU A 100 -12.74 9.27 13.33
CA GLU A 100 -11.87 8.99 12.17
C GLU A 100 -11.26 7.58 12.22
N ARG A 101 -10.96 7.05 13.41
CA ARG A 101 -10.28 5.77 13.62
C ARG A 101 -10.93 4.98 14.76
N CYS A 102 -10.75 3.66 14.73
CA CYS A 102 -11.23 2.79 15.81
C CYS A 102 -10.44 3.02 17.12
N ILE A 103 -11.08 2.85 18.28
CA ILE A 103 -10.45 2.89 19.62
C ILE A 103 -9.24 1.95 19.71
N SER A 104 -9.24 0.85 18.96
CA SER A 104 -8.10 -0.06 18.84
C SER A 104 -6.80 0.64 18.41
N TYR A 105 -6.89 1.70 17.60
CA TYR A 105 -5.75 2.50 17.16
C TYR A 105 -4.99 3.10 18.34
N PHE A 106 -5.72 3.54 19.37
CA PHE A 106 -5.25 4.18 20.59
C PHE A 106 -4.94 3.15 21.70
N LEU A 107 -5.66 2.03 21.75
CA LEU A 107 -5.40 0.94 22.70
C LEU A 107 -4.05 0.26 22.45
N GLU A 108 -3.66 0.07 21.19
CA GLU A 108 -2.40 -0.57 20.81
C GLU A 108 -1.18 0.03 21.55
N PRO A 109 -0.90 1.35 21.48
CA PRO A 109 0.20 1.95 22.23
C PRO A 109 0.00 1.91 23.75
N LEU A 110 -1.24 2.06 24.24
CA LEU A 110 -1.52 1.98 25.68
C LEU A 110 -1.18 0.62 26.26
N ILE A 111 -1.54 -0.47 25.58
CA ILE A 111 -1.25 -1.85 26.04
C ILE A 111 0.27 -2.05 26.19
N PHE A 112 1.08 -1.51 25.29
CA PHE A 112 2.54 -1.64 25.38
C PHE A 112 3.18 -0.79 26.48
N LEU A 113 2.61 0.38 26.79
CA LEU A 113 3.18 1.32 27.76
C LEU A 113 2.69 1.08 29.20
N ALA A 114 1.45 0.60 29.37
CA ALA A 114 0.76 0.57 30.64
C ALA A 114 1.50 -0.16 31.79
N PRO A 115 2.20 -1.28 31.58
CA PRO A 115 2.93 -1.95 32.67
C PRO A 115 4.06 -1.11 33.25
N PHE A 116 4.61 -0.17 32.48
CA PHE A 116 5.77 0.61 32.86
C PHE A 116 5.41 1.97 33.49
N CYS A 117 4.12 2.24 33.71
CA CYS A 117 3.66 3.45 34.38
C CYS A 117 3.94 3.43 35.89
N LYS A 118 4.15 4.61 36.49
CA LYS A 118 4.27 4.77 37.95
C LYS A 118 2.96 4.48 38.69
N ILE A 119 1.82 4.69 38.04
CA ILE A 119 0.46 4.47 38.55
C ILE A 119 -0.28 3.58 37.55
N ALA A 120 -1.06 2.61 38.03
CA ALA A 120 -1.85 1.73 37.18
C ALA A 120 -2.79 2.54 36.28
N ILE A 121 -2.96 2.10 35.03
CA ILE A 121 -3.84 2.77 34.08
C ILE A 121 -5.27 2.30 34.31
N ASN A 122 -6.19 3.26 34.42
CA ASN A 122 -7.63 3.04 34.35
C ASN A 122 -8.23 4.05 33.35
N GLY A 123 -8.17 3.70 32.07
CA GLY A 123 -8.58 4.58 30.97
C GLY A 123 -9.97 4.24 30.45
N ASN A 124 -10.87 5.22 30.41
CA ASN A 124 -12.14 5.13 29.70
C ASN A 124 -12.03 5.81 28.33
N LEU A 125 -12.00 5.01 27.27
CA LEU A 125 -11.89 5.47 25.88
C LEU A 125 -13.26 5.51 25.23
N LYS A 126 -13.62 6.65 24.61
CA LYS A 126 -14.89 6.86 23.92
C LYS A 126 -14.68 7.08 22.42
N GLY A 127 -15.47 6.42 21.57
CA GLY A 127 -15.32 6.49 20.11
C GLY A 127 -15.83 5.25 19.36
N LEU A 128 -15.25 4.98 18.19
CA LEU A 128 -15.63 3.84 17.35
C LEU A 128 -15.04 2.52 17.87
N THR A 129 -15.86 1.50 18.06
CA THR A 129 -15.41 0.17 18.54
C THR A 129 -15.09 -0.82 17.42
N ASN A 130 -15.57 -0.54 16.20
CA ASN A 130 -15.35 -1.37 15.02
C ASN A 130 -15.46 -0.51 13.76
N VAL A 131 -14.51 -0.70 12.84
CA VAL A 131 -14.43 -0.02 11.53
C VAL A 131 -13.93 -1.05 10.50
N PRO A 132 -14.43 -1.05 9.26
CA PRO A 132 -13.89 -1.90 8.19
C PRO A 132 -12.38 -1.72 8.03
N ASP A 133 -11.67 -2.79 7.67
CA ASP A 133 -10.22 -2.81 7.43
C ASP A 133 -9.33 -2.41 8.64
N GLU A 134 -9.91 -2.28 9.83
CA GLU A 134 -9.20 -2.06 11.08
C GLU A 134 -9.44 -3.20 12.09
N LEU A 135 -8.53 -3.35 13.06
CA LEU A 135 -8.71 -4.32 14.14
C LEU A 135 -9.80 -3.80 15.09
N SER A 136 -10.82 -4.60 15.39
CA SER A 136 -11.86 -4.19 16.35
C SER A 136 -11.39 -4.29 17.80
N VAL A 137 -12.06 -3.59 18.70
CA VAL A 137 -11.80 -3.69 20.15
C VAL A 137 -12.03 -5.13 20.65
N ASP A 138 -13.09 -5.79 20.17
CA ASP A 138 -13.36 -7.20 20.49
C ASP A 138 -12.22 -8.12 20.01
N ALA A 139 -11.60 -7.81 18.86
CA ALA A 139 -10.48 -8.57 18.33
C ALA A 139 -9.22 -8.38 19.19
N ILE A 140 -8.89 -7.15 19.62
CA ILE A 140 -7.79 -6.90 20.57
C ILE A 140 -8.02 -7.69 21.86
N ASN A 141 -9.23 -7.63 22.42
CA ASN A 141 -9.57 -8.34 23.65
C ASN A 141 -9.36 -9.87 23.52
N SER A 142 -9.77 -10.43 22.38
CA SER A 142 -9.72 -11.87 22.14
C SER A 142 -8.35 -12.39 21.70
N THR A 143 -7.44 -11.52 21.22
CA THR A 143 -6.19 -11.94 20.59
C THR A 143 -4.94 -11.32 21.23
N TRP A 144 -4.90 -10.02 21.45
CA TRP A 144 -3.71 -9.33 21.96
C TRP A 144 -3.54 -9.50 23.47
N LEU A 145 -4.61 -9.32 24.25
CA LEU A 145 -4.53 -9.44 25.71
C LEU A 145 -4.10 -10.84 26.16
N PRO A 146 -4.58 -11.96 25.58
CA PRO A 146 -4.09 -13.29 25.93
C PRO A 146 -2.62 -13.56 25.56
N VAL A 147 -2.07 -12.81 24.59
CA VAL A 147 -0.63 -12.86 24.28
C VAL A 147 0.13 -12.04 25.31
N PHE A 148 -0.36 -10.84 25.61
CA PHE A 148 0.23 -9.93 26.57
C PHE A 148 0.28 -10.50 28.00
N SER A 149 -0.77 -11.22 28.42
CA SER A 149 -0.83 -11.92 29.71
C SER A 149 0.16 -13.08 29.86
N ARG A 150 0.87 -13.47 28.79
CA ARG A 150 2.01 -14.40 28.91
C ARG A 150 3.27 -13.71 29.40
N PHE A 151 3.43 -12.42 29.07
CA PHE A 151 4.57 -11.59 29.48
C PHE A 151 4.32 -10.93 30.83
N VAL A 152 3.06 -10.61 31.13
CA VAL A 152 2.63 -10.05 32.41
C VAL A 152 2.00 -11.17 33.24
N PRO A 153 2.63 -11.63 34.34
CA PRO A 153 2.00 -12.60 35.24
C PRO A 153 0.61 -12.11 35.64
N THR A 154 -0.39 -12.96 35.40
CA THR A 154 -1.82 -12.66 35.55
C THR A 154 -2.16 -12.36 37.00
N ASP A 155 -2.37 -11.08 37.30
CA ASP A 155 -3.23 -10.62 38.38
C ASP A 155 -4.58 -10.23 37.76
N ASP A 156 -5.68 -10.29 38.52
CA ASP A 156 -7.06 -10.03 38.07
C ASP A 156 -7.31 -8.61 37.51
N ASP A 157 -6.29 -7.74 37.53
CA ASP A 157 -6.39 -6.31 37.25
C ASP A 157 -6.13 -5.91 35.78
N LEU A 158 -5.66 -6.83 34.92
CA LEU A 158 -5.51 -6.56 33.49
C LEU A 158 -6.76 -6.98 32.72
N TYR A 159 -7.59 -6.01 32.33
CA TYR A 159 -8.78 -6.28 31.54
C TYR A 159 -9.17 -5.14 30.59
N LEU A 160 -9.87 -5.52 29.52
CA LEU A 160 -10.50 -4.61 28.58
C LEU A 160 -12.01 -4.88 28.56
N LYS A 161 -12.77 -3.98 29.17
CA LYS A 161 -14.22 -4.07 29.28
C LYS A 161 -14.89 -3.15 28.27
N ILE A 162 -15.68 -3.74 27.38
CA ILE A 162 -16.48 -2.98 26.41
C ILE A 162 -17.80 -2.62 27.09
N ASN A 163 -17.97 -1.35 27.45
CA ASN A 163 -19.19 -0.86 28.12
C ASN A 163 -20.31 -0.61 27.10
N ALA A 164 -19.96 -0.02 25.96
CA ALA A 164 -20.87 0.25 24.87
C ALA A 164 -20.16 0.10 23.51
N ARG A 165 -20.84 -0.47 22.51
CA ARG A 165 -20.33 -0.55 21.14
C ARG A 165 -20.79 0.67 20.34
N GLY A 166 -19.86 1.30 19.64
CA GLY A 166 -20.09 2.45 18.77
C GLY A 166 -19.63 2.18 17.34
N PHE A 167 -20.41 2.67 16.38
CA PHE A 167 -20.22 2.46 14.94
C PHE A 167 -20.38 3.77 14.20
N LEU A 168 -19.88 3.84 12.97
CA LEU A 168 -20.10 4.98 12.07
C LEU A 168 -21.62 5.18 11.83
N PRO A 169 -22.08 6.42 11.60
CA PRO A 169 -21.29 7.66 11.57
C PRO A 169 -21.00 8.26 12.96
N ASP A 170 -21.91 8.11 13.92
CA ASP A 170 -21.90 8.89 15.17
C ASP A 170 -20.93 8.37 16.25
N GLY A 171 -20.45 7.13 16.12
CA GLY A 171 -19.63 6.48 17.14
C GLY A 171 -20.41 6.15 18.41
N GLY A 172 -20.00 6.73 19.54
CA GLY A 172 -20.68 6.55 20.84
C GLY A 172 -20.33 5.27 21.61
N GLY A 173 -19.27 4.57 21.23
CA GLY A 173 -18.76 3.43 21.99
C GLY A 173 -17.96 3.86 23.20
N SER A 174 -17.89 3.01 24.21
CA SER A 174 -17.10 3.23 25.44
C SER A 174 -16.42 1.94 25.86
N VAL A 175 -15.13 2.03 26.16
CA VAL A 175 -14.28 0.91 26.53
C VAL A 175 -13.41 1.31 27.72
N THR A 176 -13.45 0.52 28.79
CA THR A 176 -12.56 0.66 29.95
C THR A 176 -11.37 -0.27 29.79
N PHE A 177 -10.16 0.28 29.79
CA PHE A 177 -8.91 -0.47 29.82
C PHE A 177 -8.24 -0.28 31.17
N CYS A 178 -8.00 -1.38 31.87
CA CYS A 178 -7.28 -1.42 33.13
C CYS A 178 -6.03 -2.27 32.97
N SER A 179 -4.89 -1.77 33.45
CA SER A 179 -3.63 -2.51 33.46
C SER A 179 -2.83 -2.22 34.72
N PRO A 180 -2.34 -3.25 35.43
CA PRO A 180 -1.48 -3.09 36.59
C PRO A 180 -0.06 -2.67 36.17
N ILE A 181 0.71 -2.22 37.16
CA ILE A 181 2.13 -1.88 37.01
C ILE A 181 2.96 -3.15 37.14
N LYS A 182 3.93 -3.34 36.24
CA LYS A 182 4.89 -4.44 36.29
C LYS A 182 6.30 -3.92 36.04
N LYS A 183 7.16 -4.09 37.03
CA LYS A 183 8.58 -3.70 36.96
C LYS A 183 9.37 -4.58 35.99
N ASN A 184 9.05 -5.88 35.97
CA ASN A 184 9.71 -6.86 35.12
C ASN A 184 8.67 -7.64 34.32
N LEU A 185 8.92 -7.79 33.02
CA LEU A 185 8.17 -8.72 32.17
C LEU A 185 8.83 -10.09 32.20
N ARG A 186 8.03 -11.14 32.15
CA ARG A 186 8.54 -12.52 32.06
C ARG A 186 8.98 -12.80 30.63
N PRO A 187 10.21 -13.31 30.41
CA PRO A 187 10.59 -13.82 29.11
C PRO A 187 9.72 -15.01 28.72
N VAL A 188 9.16 -14.96 27.51
CA VAL A 188 8.35 -16.05 26.96
C VAL A 188 9.19 -16.87 26.00
N GLN A 189 9.35 -18.16 26.31
CA GLN A 189 9.90 -19.15 25.40
C GLN A 189 8.74 -19.93 24.78
N PHE A 190 8.47 -19.69 23.51
CA PHE A 190 7.43 -20.39 22.78
C PHE A 190 8.06 -21.21 21.65
N VAL A 191 8.64 -22.36 21.97
CA VAL A 191 9.35 -23.16 20.94
C VAL A 191 8.39 -24.01 20.10
N LYS A 192 7.25 -24.43 20.69
CA LYS A 192 6.30 -25.35 20.05
C LYS A 192 4.89 -24.72 19.96
N PRO A 193 4.32 -24.56 18.75
CA PRO A 193 3.03 -23.90 18.54
C PRO A 193 1.81 -24.69 19.05
N GLY A 194 1.96 -25.98 19.36
CA GLY A 194 0.85 -26.84 19.82
C GLY A 194 -0.19 -27.16 18.73
N LYS A 195 -1.22 -27.94 19.10
CA LYS A 195 -2.36 -28.26 18.22
C LYS A 195 -3.50 -27.27 18.45
N ILE A 196 -4.21 -26.87 17.39
CA ILE A 196 -5.44 -26.07 17.54
C ILE A 196 -6.56 -27.01 18.03
N CYS A 197 -7.04 -26.78 19.26
CA CYS A 197 -8.12 -27.57 19.84
C CYS A 197 -9.53 -27.05 19.46
N LYS A 198 -9.71 -25.73 19.33
CA LYS A 198 -11.01 -25.09 19.06
C LYS A 198 -10.84 -23.76 18.35
N ILE A 199 -11.75 -23.46 17.42
CA ILE A 199 -11.91 -22.13 16.84
C ILE A 199 -13.12 -21.46 17.51
N ARG A 200 -12.93 -20.23 17.99
CA ARG A 200 -13.99 -19.38 18.58
C ARG A 200 -14.11 -18.11 17.74
N GLY A 201 -15.30 -17.53 17.72
CA GLY A 201 -15.56 -16.25 17.08
C GLY A 201 -16.77 -15.58 17.72
N LEU A 202 -16.82 -14.25 17.64
CA LEU A 202 -17.91 -13.44 18.13
C LEU A 202 -18.62 -12.80 16.94
N ALA A 203 -19.92 -13.04 16.80
CA ALA A 203 -20.78 -12.32 15.88
C ALA A 203 -21.78 -11.52 16.71
N TYR A 204 -21.82 -10.21 16.52
CA TYR A 204 -22.76 -9.33 17.21
C TYR A 204 -23.40 -8.38 16.19
N VAL A 205 -24.55 -7.84 16.59
CA VAL A 205 -25.26 -6.80 15.87
C VAL A 205 -25.77 -5.78 16.87
N CYS A 206 -25.88 -4.53 16.46
CA CYS A 206 -26.35 -3.43 17.31
C CYS A 206 -27.43 -2.66 16.57
N LYS A 207 -28.50 -2.28 17.28
CA LYS A 207 -29.66 -1.54 16.73
C LYS A 207 -30.33 -2.21 15.51
N VAL A 208 -30.17 -3.52 15.33
CA VAL A 208 -30.80 -4.31 14.26
C VAL A 208 -31.21 -5.69 14.76
N SER A 209 -32.00 -6.42 13.96
CA SER A 209 -32.51 -7.74 14.31
C SER A 209 -31.40 -8.77 14.60
N PRO A 210 -31.49 -9.54 15.71
CA PRO A 210 -30.55 -10.63 16.02
C PRO A 210 -30.47 -11.72 14.94
N SER A 211 -31.47 -11.83 14.07
CA SER A 211 -31.47 -12.77 12.94
C SER A 211 -30.27 -12.59 11.99
N ILE A 212 -29.73 -11.37 11.89
CA ILE A 212 -28.53 -11.07 11.09
C ILE A 212 -27.30 -11.76 11.70
N ALA A 213 -27.12 -11.69 13.03
CA ALA A 213 -26.02 -12.37 13.72
C ALA A 213 -26.09 -13.89 13.54
N SER A 214 -27.29 -14.48 13.61
CA SER A 214 -27.50 -15.90 13.34
C SER A 214 -27.07 -16.28 11.91
N ARG A 215 -27.42 -15.47 10.90
CA ARG A 215 -26.99 -15.69 9.51
C ARG A 215 -25.47 -15.61 9.36
N MET A 216 -24.82 -14.63 10.03
CA MET A 216 -23.36 -14.52 10.07
C MET A 216 -22.69 -15.74 10.71
N TYR A 217 -23.35 -16.39 11.67
CA TYR A 217 -22.86 -17.62 12.30
C TYR A 217 -23.02 -18.87 11.42
N TYR A 218 -24.16 -19.02 10.74
CA TYR A 218 -24.44 -20.20 9.89
C TYR A 218 -23.69 -20.20 8.56
N GLY A 219 -23.37 -19.03 7.99
CA GLY A 219 -22.61 -18.91 6.73
C GLY A 219 -21.25 -19.63 6.77
N PRO A 220 -20.36 -19.31 7.72
CA PRO A 220 -19.06 -19.96 7.88
C PRO A 220 -19.14 -21.46 8.22
N LYS A 221 -20.17 -21.90 8.97
CA LYS A 221 -20.36 -23.33 9.30
C LYS A 221 -20.62 -24.21 8.07
N ARG A 222 -21.21 -23.66 6.99
CA ARG A 222 -21.48 -24.39 5.75
C ARG A 222 -20.24 -24.56 4.86
N ARG A 223 -19.23 -23.70 5.00
CA ARG A 223 -17.94 -23.87 4.33
C ARG A 223 -17.07 -24.78 5.18
N ASN A 224 -16.80 -26.01 4.72
CA ASN A 224 -15.99 -27.01 5.42
C ASN A 224 -14.75 -26.39 6.10
N VAL A 225 -14.79 -26.25 7.42
CA VAL A 225 -13.73 -25.67 8.29
C VAL A 225 -12.50 -26.60 8.41
N LYS A 226 -12.40 -27.64 7.57
CA LYS A 226 -11.39 -28.71 7.66
C LYS A 226 -9.96 -28.29 7.28
N HIS A 227 -9.72 -27.03 6.86
CA HIS A 227 -8.42 -26.57 6.32
C HIS A 227 -7.77 -25.43 7.11
N PHE A 228 -8.14 -25.19 8.37
CA PHE A 228 -7.30 -24.34 9.24
C PHE A 228 -6.14 -25.18 9.77
N HIS A 229 -5.03 -25.24 9.01
CA HIS A 229 -3.75 -25.66 9.57
C HIS A 229 -3.40 -24.73 10.73
N SER A 230 -2.63 -25.26 11.70
CA SER A 230 -2.18 -24.46 12.83
C SER A 230 -1.67 -23.14 12.30
N LEU A 231 -2.20 -22.03 12.82
CA LEU A 231 -1.76 -20.69 12.50
C LEU A 231 -0.37 -20.52 13.12
N ALA A 232 0.59 -21.31 12.63
CA ALA A 232 2.01 -21.05 12.77
C ALA A 232 2.22 -19.67 12.16
N PHE A 233 2.84 -18.79 12.96
CA PHE A 233 3.16 -17.41 12.64
C PHE A 233 3.36 -17.20 11.14
N ARG A 234 2.44 -16.45 10.52
CA ARG A 234 2.49 -16.14 9.09
C ARG A 234 3.82 -15.45 8.75
N ARG A 235 4.32 -15.79 7.56
CA ARG A 235 5.21 -15.04 6.65
C ARG A 235 5.83 -13.75 7.22
N PHE A 236 7.17 -13.64 7.15
CA PHE A 236 7.85 -12.36 7.35
C PHE A 236 7.37 -11.31 6.31
N LEU A 237 6.38 -10.52 6.69
CA LEU A 237 5.87 -9.39 5.91
C LEU A 237 6.83 -8.20 6.02
N ALA A 238 6.75 -7.26 5.08
CA ALA A 238 7.54 -6.04 5.11
C ALA A 238 7.41 -5.30 6.47
N ASN A 239 6.20 -5.25 7.03
CA ASN A 239 5.94 -4.65 8.35
C ASN A 239 6.72 -5.32 9.48
N PHE A 240 6.94 -6.63 9.43
CA PHE A 240 7.75 -7.33 10.42
C PHE A 240 9.21 -6.88 10.34
N VAL A 241 9.79 -6.81 9.14
CA VAL A 241 11.17 -6.37 8.95
C VAL A 241 11.35 -4.91 9.39
N HIS A 242 10.38 -4.04 9.10
CA HIS A 242 10.38 -2.66 9.60
C HIS A 242 10.38 -2.61 11.12
N THR A 243 9.56 -3.43 11.79
CA THR A 243 9.55 -3.55 13.25
C THR A 243 10.91 -3.96 13.80
N MET A 244 11.55 -4.96 13.22
CA MET A 244 12.87 -5.44 13.67
C MET A 244 13.95 -4.38 13.49
N ARG A 245 13.92 -3.64 12.38
CA ARG A 245 14.82 -2.50 12.15
C ARG A 245 14.61 -1.41 13.18
N ASN A 246 13.36 -1.08 13.50
CA ASN A 246 13.04 -0.09 14.51
C ASN A 246 13.51 -0.55 15.90
N LEU A 247 13.32 -1.82 16.26
CA LEU A 247 13.83 -2.39 17.52
C LEU A 247 15.36 -2.29 17.62
N ARG A 248 16.08 -2.58 16.53
CA ARG A 248 17.54 -2.37 16.48
C ARG A 248 17.90 -0.89 16.59
N LEU A 249 17.19 -0.01 15.89
CA LEU A 249 17.46 1.42 15.89
C LEU A 249 17.28 2.05 17.29
N PHE A 250 16.20 1.70 17.99
CA PHE A 250 15.87 2.27 19.30
C PHE A 250 16.57 1.60 20.48
N PHE A 251 16.79 0.29 20.41
CA PHE A 251 17.21 -0.52 21.56
C PHE A 251 18.51 -1.29 21.33
N ASN A 252 19.09 -1.21 20.13
CA ASN A 252 20.24 -2.01 19.70
C ASN A 252 20.01 -3.53 19.80
N HIS A 253 18.76 -3.98 19.87
CA HIS A 253 18.44 -5.40 19.91
C HIS A 253 18.92 -6.10 18.66
N THR A 254 19.53 -7.25 18.86
CA THR A 254 19.92 -8.15 17.78
C THR A 254 19.01 -9.37 17.79
N PHE A 255 18.75 -9.91 16.62
CA PHE A 255 17.87 -11.04 16.47
C PHE A 255 18.58 -12.14 15.71
N LYS A 256 18.60 -13.31 16.32
CA LYS A 256 19.13 -14.54 15.74
C LYS A 256 17.98 -15.33 15.14
N LEU A 257 18.20 -15.86 13.94
CA LEU A 257 17.31 -16.80 13.29
C LEU A 257 18.01 -18.15 13.23
N ASP A 258 17.51 -19.10 14.01
CA ASP A 258 17.96 -20.49 13.99
C ASP A 258 16.96 -21.36 13.23
N GLU A 259 17.40 -22.43 12.60
CA GLU A 259 16.49 -23.36 11.92
C GLU A 259 15.86 -24.32 12.95
N LEU A 260 14.52 -24.38 13.01
CA LEU A 260 13.80 -25.07 14.08
C LEU A 260 14.10 -26.59 14.13
N TRP A 261 14.27 -27.22 12.97
CA TRP A 261 14.56 -28.66 12.84
C TRP A 261 15.95 -29.10 13.35
N LYS A 262 16.93 -28.19 13.49
CA LYS A 262 18.27 -28.52 14.00
C LYS A 262 18.27 -28.70 15.51
N LEU A 263 17.31 -28.10 16.21
CA LEU A 263 17.12 -28.18 17.66
C LEU A 263 16.38 -29.46 18.10
N GLU A 264 15.59 -30.08 17.22
CA GLU A 264 14.75 -31.26 17.53
C GLU A 264 15.44 -32.62 17.29
N LYS A 265 16.72 -32.64 16.90
CA LYS A 265 17.48 -33.87 16.53
C LYS A 265 17.65 -34.92 17.64
N LYS A 266 17.17 -34.71 18.87
CA LYS A 266 17.32 -35.68 19.96
C LYS A 266 16.18 -36.70 20.10
N GLU A 267 14.98 -36.51 19.55
CA GLU A 267 13.89 -37.50 19.66
C GLU A 267 12.80 -37.33 18.58
N PHE A 268 12.88 -37.93 17.39
CA PHE A 268 11.69 -38.04 16.54
C PHE A 268 11.71 -39.26 15.59
N ASP A 269 10.76 -40.18 15.82
CA ASP A 269 10.35 -41.27 14.93
C ASP A 269 9.77 -40.74 13.60
N GLU A 270 10.14 -41.40 12.49
CA GLU A 270 9.72 -41.06 11.13
C GLU A 270 8.19 -41.07 10.93
N GLU A 271 7.45 -41.79 11.77
CA GLU A 271 6.00 -41.93 11.63
C GLU A 271 5.23 -40.65 12.04
N LYS A 272 5.79 -39.81 12.93
CA LYS A 272 5.20 -38.51 13.30
C LYS A 272 5.43 -37.42 12.24
N LYS A 273 6.44 -37.56 11.39
CA LYS A 273 6.75 -36.64 10.27
C LYS A 273 5.55 -36.49 9.32
N ARG A 274 4.81 -37.59 9.09
CA ARG A 274 3.60 -37.60 8.24
C ARG A 274 2.37 -36.92 8.85
N ARG A 275 2.37 -36.63 10.16
CA ARG A 275 1.22 -36.02 10.88
C ARG A 275 1.42 -34.55 11.25
N CYS A 276 2.60 -33.97 11.01
CA CYS A 276 2.84 -32.54 11.21
C CYS A 276 2.38 -31.75 9.97
N THR A 277 1.18 -31.16 10.03
CA THR A 277 0.74 -30.19 9.03
C THR A 277 1.39 -28.83 9.31
N GLY A 278 2.60 -28.62 8.81
CA GLY A 278 3.28 -27.33 8.79
C GLY A 278 4.47 -27.38 7.84
N SER A 279 4.82 -26.23 7.25
CA SER A 279 5.98 -26.12 6.35
C SER A 279 7.28 -26.63 6.98
N GLU A 280 8.14 -27.18 6.13
CA GLU A 280 9.51 -27.62 6.45
C GLU A 280 10.43 -26.44 6.84
N ASP A 281 10.06 -25.20 6.48
CA ASP A 281 10.91 -24.00 6.63
C ASP A 281 10.62 -23.16 7.90
N LYS A 282 10.47 -23.81 9.04
CA LYS A 282 10.30 -23.11 10.32
C LYS A 282 11.65 -22.67 10.91
N CYS A 283 11.69 -21.45 11.43
CA CYS A 283 12.79 -20.89 12.18
C CYS A 283 12.42 -20.67 13.65
N LEU A 284 13.42 -20.57 14.50
CA LEU A 284 13.33 -19.96 15.81
C LEU A 284 13.94 -18.56 15.72
N LEU A 285 13.14 -17.55 16.05
CA LEU A 285 13.63 -16.19 16.23
C LEU A 285 13.97 -15.99 17.70
N THR A 286 15.22 -15.70 17.99
CA THR A 286 15.70 -15.40 19.34
C THR A 286 16.16 -13.94 19.40
N CYS A 287 15.61 -13.16 20.32
CA CYS A 287 16.13 -11.83 20.63
C CYS A 287 17.35 -12.00 21.56
N VAL A 288 18.51 -11.54 21.11
CA VAL A 288 19.77 -11.56 21.84
C VAL A 288 19.98 -10.14 22.37
N ASP A 289 20.13 -10.02 23.69
CA ASP A 289 20.21 -8.77 24.49
C ASP A 289 18.90 -8.02 24.74
N SER A 290 18.06 -8.53 25.66
CA SER A 290 16.95 -7.75 26.24
C SER A 290 17.20 -7.43 27.72
N LEU A 291 18.12 -6.51 28.02
CA LEU A 291 18.19 -5.90 29.35
C LEU A 291 17.24 -4.70 29.38
N TYR A 292 16.02 -4.93 29.84
CA TYR A 292 15.10 -3.85 30.20
C TYR A 292 14.89 -3.85 31.71
N ALA A 293 15.71 -3.06 32.41
CA ALA A 293 15.45 -2.64 33.79
C ALA A 293 14.66 -1.32 33.76
N THR A 294 13.53 -1.33 34.45
CA THR A 294 12.51 -0.29 34.65
C THR A 294 12.88 1.18 34.37
N ILE A 295 12.09 1.87 33.54
CA ILE A 295 12.00 3.34 33.51
C ILE A 295 11.10 3.79 34.67
N SER A 296 11.62 3.74 35.89
CA SER A 296 11.14 4.54 37.02
C SER A 296 11.95 4.23 38.27
N ASN A 297 13.16 4.78 38.32
CA ASN A 297 13.65 5.56 39.44
C ASN A 297 14.93 6.28 38.99
N THR A 298 15.12 7.45 39.58
CA THR A 298 16.27 8.35 39.46
C THR A 298 17.62 7.65 39.31
N GLU A 299 18.45 8.20 38.41
CA GLU A 299 19.87 7.89 38.15
C GLU A 299 20.19 6.55 37.45
N LEU A 300 20.59 6.64 36.18
CA LEU A 300 21.33 5.61 35.46
C LEU A 300 22.78 5.58 35.99
N THR A 301 22.99 4.98 37.16
CA THR A 301 24.34 4.58 37.58
C THR A 301 24.66 3.26 36.89
N ILE A 302 25.49 3.32 35.85
CA ILE A 302 26.15 2.15 35.28
C ILE A 302 27.17 1.69 36.31
N SER A 303 26.79 0.80 37.23
CA SER A 303 27.75 0.13 38.10
C SER A 303 28.45 -0.97 37.31
N ASN A 304 29.52 -0.57 36.60
CA ASN A 304 30.67 -1.43 36.33
C ASN A 304 31.35 -1.75 37.68
N GLU A 305 30.84 -2.72 38.44
CA GLU A 305 31.64 -3.32 39.52
C GLU A 305 32.33 -4.58 39.01
N LEU A 306 33.49 -4.34 38.38
CA LEU A 306 34.61 -5.28 38.38
C LEU A 306 35.11 -5.40 39.83
N LYS A 307 34.65 -6.41 40.58
CA LYS A 307 35.41 -6.93 41.71
C LYS A 307 36.14 -8.18 41.28
N LYS A 308 37.45 -7.98 41.06
CA LYS A 308 38.48 -9.00 41.20
C LYS A 308 38.38 -9.55 42.62
N ASP A 309 38.08 -10.83 42.75
CA ASP A 309 38.59 -11.63 43.86
C ASP A 309 39.19 -12.90 43.28
N GLU A 310 40.53 -12.91 43.24
CA GLU A 310 41.33 -14.11 43.13
C GLU A 310 41.22 -14.85 44.47
N ASN A 311 40.56 -16.02 44.50
CA ASN A 311 41.16 -17.26 45.03
C ASN A 311 40.18 -18.44 45.15
N SER A 312 40.75 -19.60 44.84
CA SER A 312 40.42 -20.96 45.27
C SER A 312 39.61 -21.86 44.32
N HIS A 313 40.20 -23.04 44.15
CA HIS A 313 39.95 -24.10 43.19
C HIS A 313 38.70 -24.93 43.46
N ASN A 314 38.27 -25.63 42.38
CA ASN A 314 37.51 -26.88 42.32
C ASN A 314 36.00 -26.81 42.54
N SER A 315 35.25 -26.75 41.45
CA SER A 315 34.55 -27.91 40.88
C SER A 315 33.73 -27.45 39.67
N GLN A 316 33.77 -28.26 38.63
CA GLN A 316 33.25 -27.96 37.30
C GLN A 316 31.73 -28.19 37.28
N GLU A 317 30.99 -27.35 38.00
CA GLU A 317 29.57 -27.09 37.77
C GLU A 317 29.45 -25.72 37.11
N CYS A 318 29.39 -25.70 35.78
CA CYS A 318 28.92 -24.52 35.07
C CYS A 318 27.42 -24.41 35.35
N LEU A 319 27.08 -23.69 36.42
CA LEU A 319 25.80 -23.00 36.56
C LEU A 319 25.58 -22.20 35.28
N GLU A 320 24.73 -22.70 34.39
CA GLU A 320 24.28 -21.97 33.21
C GLU A 320 23.57 -20.70 33.70
N GLU A 321 24.22 -19.55 33.52
CA GLU A 321 23.56 -18.26 33.58
C GLU A 321 22.35 -18.33 32.64
N GLU A 322 21.14 -18.33 33.20
CA GLU A 322 19.89 -18.25 32.43
C GLU A 322 19.88 -16.93 31.67
N ASN A 323 20.47 -16.92 30.47
CA ASN A 323 20.35 -15.84 29.52
C ASN A 323 18.86 -15.60 29.28
N LEU A 324 18.38 -14.40 29.68
CA LEU A 324 17.01 -13.91 29.51
C LEU A 324 16.65 -13.75 28.02
N LEU A 325 16.52 -14.88 27.32
CA LEU A 325 16.32 -14.94 25.87
C LEU A 325 14.84 -15.13 25.55
N HIS A 326 14.33 -14.26 24.68
CA HIS A 326 12.98 -14.37 24.13
C HIS A 326 13.05 -15.15 22.83
N SER A 327 12.38 -16.30 22.76
CA SER A 327 12.41 -17.17 21.59
C SER A 327 10.99 -17.47 21.08
N LEU A 328 10.75 -17.19 19.79
CA LEU A 328 9.47 -17.38 19.13
C LEU A 328 9.64 -18.19 17.83
N PRO A 329 8.74 -19.12 17.50
CA PRO A 329 8.85 -19.92 16.29
C PRO A 329 8.26 -19.09 15.14
N CYS A 330 9.03 -18.96 14.08
CA CYS A 330 8.72 -18.20 12.89
C CYS A 330 8.79 -19.09 11.65
N HIS A 331 8.39 -18.57 10.50
CA HIS A 331 8.47 -19.28 9.22
C HIS A 331 9.29 -18.43 8.23
N ILE A 332 10.38 -18.98 7.70
CA ILE A 332 11.16 -18.35 6.62
C ILE A 332 10.73 -19.00 5.31
N GLU A 333 10.09 -18.27 4.38
CA GLU A 333 9.77 -18.85 3.06
C GLU A 333 11.01 -19.02 2.15
N PHE A 334 12.14 -18.40 2.49
CA PHE A 334 13.33 -18.39 1.64
C PHE A 334 14.61 -18.14 2.46
N THR A 335 15.45 -19.16 2.60
CA THR A 335 16.80 -19.12 3.23
C THR A 335 17.94 -19.27 2.21
N GLY A 336 17.69 -18.97 0.92
CA GLY A 336 18.74 -18.97 -0.10
C GLY A 336 19.70 -17.78 0.05
N PRO A 337 20.89 -17.81 -0.60
CA PRO A 337 21.72 -16.62 -0.71
C PRO A 337 20.83 -15.50 -1.23
N ALA A 338 20.74 -14.38 -0.49
CA ALA A 338 20.09 -13.21 -1.02
C ALA A 338 20.76 -12.95 -2.36
N PRO A 339 20.03 -12.94 -3.49
CA PRO A 339 20.66 -12.82 -4.79
C PRO A 339 21.01 -11.34 -4.98
N VAL A 340 21.91 -10.85 -4.11
CA VAL A 340 22.38 -9.47 -4.02
C VAL A 340 22.93 -9.10 -5.39
N SER A 341 23.67 -9.99 -6.05
CA SER A 341 24.14 -9.82 -7.43
C SER A 341 23.01 -9.63 -8.45
N VAL A 342 21.88 -10.34 -8.31
CA VAL A 342 20.70 -10.17 -9.19
C VAL A 342 20.02 -8.82 -8.95
N TYR A 343 20.06 -8.34 -7.71
CA TYR A 343 19.52 -7.03 -7.34
C TYR A 343 20.54 -5.89 -7.45
N PHE A 344 21.82 -6.19 -7.69
CA PHE A 344 22.92 -5.25 -7.79
C PHE A 344 23.38 -5.17 -9.24
N ASN A 345 22.90 -4.16 -9.96
CA ASN A 345 23.21 -3.99 -11.37
C ASN A 345 24.33 -2.96 -11.53
N LYS A 346 25.47 -3.39 -12.08
CA LYS A 346 26.60 -2.54 -12.50
C LYS A 346 26.53 -2.37 -14.02
N GLU A 347 26.38 -1.14 -14.51
CA GLU A 347 26.49 -0.84 -15.94
C GLU A 347 27.60 0.21 -16.17
N ASN A 348 28.42 -0.03 -17.19
CA ASN A 348 29.36 0.97 -17.71
C ASN A 348 28.58 1.85 -18.68
N LEU A 349 28.41 3.13 -18.36
CA LEU A 349 27.77 4.06 -19.28
C LEU A 349 28.81 4.42 -20.36
N HIS A 350 28.57 3.96 -21.58
CA HIS A 350 29.53 4.02 -22.69
C HIS A 350 29.93 5.45 -23.12
N HIS A 351 29.27 6.50 -22.63
CA HIS A 351 29.50 7.86 -23.12
C HIS A 351 30.44 8.74 -22.29
N GLU A 352 30.79 8.41 -21.03
CA GLU A 352 31.66 9.30 -20.21
C GLU A 352 32.54 8.58 -19.16
N ASN A 353 32.84 7.29 -19.29
CA ASN A 353 33.60 6.52 -18.26
C ASN A 353 32.97 6.53 -16.85
N VAL A 354 31.71 6.92 -16.72
CA VAL A 354 30.97 6.87 -15.44
C VAL A 354 30.39 5.47 -15.26
N ARG A 355 30.80 4.78 -14.20
CA ARG A 355 30.18 3.53 -13.77
C ARG A 355 28.96 3.89 -12.93
N ALA A 356 27.82 3.24 -13.18
CA ALA A 356 26.60 3.39 -12.38
C ALA A 356 26.24 2.04 -11.73
N ALA A 357 25.75 2.09 -10.48
CA ALA A 357 25.30 0.91 -9.76
C ALA A 357 23.93 1.17 -9.11
N SER A 358 23.08 0.14 -9.07
CA SER A 358 21.79 0.20 -8.38
C SER A 358 21.56 -1.06 -7.56
N PHE A 359 20.90 -0.93 -6.40
CA PHE A 359 20.52 -2.05 -5.54
C PHE A 359 19.00 -2.08 -5.31
N ARG A 360 18.34 -3.15 -5.76
CA ARG A 360 16.87 -3.32 -5.71
C ARG A 360 16.11 -2.14 -6.34
N GLY A 361 16.66 -1.57 -7.41
CA GLY A 361 16.05 -0.46 -8.14
C GLY A 361 16.26 0.93 -7.53
N HIS A 362 16.98 1.04 -6.42
CA HIS A 362 17.47 2.32 -5.90
C HIS A 362 18.89 2.57 -6.42
N MET A 363 19.14 3.77 -6.95
CA MET A 363 20.50 4.16 -7.36
C MET A 363 21.42 4.27 -6.15
N LEU A 364 22.64 3.75 -6.29
CA LEU A 364 23.69 3.93 -5.31
C LEU A 364 24.51 5.16 -5.70
N LEU A 365 24.72 6.05 -4.74
CA LEU A 365 25.58 7.22 -4.92
C LEU A 365 27.03 6.75 -4.88
N ASN A 366 27.87 7.21 -5.83
CA ASN A 366 29.30 6.86 -5.84
C ASN A 366 30.20 8.00 -5.38
N LYS A 367 31.34 7.63 -4.82
CA LYS A 367 32.46 8.53 -4.54
C LYS A 367 33.78 7.80 -4.82
N LEU A 368 34.66 8.43 -5.59
CA LEU A 368 36.00 7.89 -5.82
C LEU A 368 36.87 8.17 -4.59
N VAL A 369 37.35 7.11 -3.94
CA VAL A 369 38.25 7.17 -2.79
C VAL A 369 39.66 6.85 -3.28
N LYS A 370 40.61 7.77 -3.07
CA LYS A 370 42.04 7.55 -3.34
C LYS A 370 42.71 7.01 -2.08
N VAL A 371 43.61 6.04 -2.23
CA VAL A 371 44.43 5.60 -1.09
C VAL A 371 45.50 6.66 -0.76
N PRO A 372 45.91 6.78 0.52
CA PRO A 372 46.97 7.71 0.94
C PRO A 372 48.29 7.47 0.19
N GLU A 373 49.12 8.52 0.10
CA GLU A 373 50.44 8.40 -0.52
C GLU A 373 51.29 7.33 0.18
N GLY A 374 51.95 6.48 -0.62
CA GLY A 374 52.72 5.33 -0.14
C GLY A 374 51.93 4.02 -0.02
N TYR A 375 50.60 4.05 -0.19
CA TYR A 375 49.75 2.85 -0.11
C TYR A 375 49.14 2.47 -1.47
N GLU A 376 48.97 1.17 -1.70
CA GLU A 376 48.35 0.61 -2.91
C GLU A 376 47.40 -0.53 -2.53
N ILE A 377 46.25 -0.62 -3.21
CA ILE A 377 45.24 -1.67 -2.97
C ILE A 377 45.53 -2.84 -3.89
N TYR A 378 45.64 -4.03 -3.35
CA TYR A 378 45.77 -5.27 -4.12
C TYR A 378 44.46 -6.06 -4.10
N THR A 379 43.98 -6.46 -5.27
CA THR A 379 42.85 -7.39 -5.41
C THR A 379 43.39 -8.80 -5.49
N VAL A 380 42.99 -9.66 -4.56
CA VAL A 380 43.38 -11.08 -4.55
C VAL A 380 42.16 -11.97 -4.80
N SER A 381 42.35 -13.09 -5.49
CA SER A 381 41.37 -14.16 -5.62
C SER A 381 41.91 -15.44 -5.01
N GLU A 382 41.11 -16.09 -4.18
CA GLU A 382 41.41 -17.40 -3.63
C GLU A 382 41.36 -18.46 -4.76
N SER A 383 42.45 -19.17 -4.99
CA SER A 383 42.45 -20.39 -5.81
C SER A 383 42.08 -21.59 -4.93
N ASN A 384 41.46 -22.62 -5.52
CA ASN A 384 40.95 -23.81 -4.82
C ASN A 384 41.88 -24.27 -3.69
N ALA A 385 41.31 -24.37 -2.48
CA ALA A 385 42.02 -24.87 -1.30
C ALA A 385 42.44 -26.32 -1.53
N GLU A 386 43.74 -26.59 -1.51
CA GLU A 386 44.26 -27.95 -1.40
C GLU A 386 44.44 -28.27 0.08
N THR A 387 43.70 -29.26 0.58
CA THR A 387 43.90 -29.82 1.92
C THR A 387 45.08 -30.80 1.87
N LYS A 388 46.19 -30.41 2.51
CA LYS A 388 47.27 -31.33 2.88
C LYS A 388 47.52 -31.23 4.38
N ASP A 389 47.46 -32.37 5.05
CA ASP A 389 47.86 -32.61 6.44
C ASP A 389 47.34 -31.58 7.47
N ASP A 390 46.05 -31.68 7.83
CA ASP A 390 45.37 -30.99 8.95
C ASP A 390 45.43 -29.44 9.02
N TYR A 391 45.97 -28.77 8.00
CA TYR A 391 45.93 -27.31 7.87
C TYR A 391 45.31 -26.86 6.54
N GLU A 392 44.40 -25.88 6.60
CA GLU A 392 43.77 -25.29 5.42
C GLU A 392 44.69 -24.20 4.85
N ILE A 393 45.47 -24.53 3.81
CA ILE A 393 46.35 -23.56 3.15
C ILE A 393 45.55 -22.81 2.07
N LYS A 394 45.16 -21.58 2.40
CA LYS A 394 44.49 -20.67 1.47
C LYS A 394 45.51 -19.99 0.58
N THR A 395 45.53 -20.39 -0.68
CA THR A 395 46.45 -19.82 -1.67
C THR A 395 45.75 -18.67 -2.39
N PHE A 396 46.25 -17.46 -2.20
CA PHE A 396 45.70 -16.25 -2.82
C PHE A 396 46.53 -15.87 -4.05
N GLN A 397 45.86 -15.75 -5.19
CA GLN A 397 46.47 -15.21 -6.41
C GLN A 397 46.16 -13.72 -6.53
N LEU A 398 47.20 -12.92 -6.77
CA LEU A 398 47.09 -11.49 -6.96
C LEU A 398 46.50 -11.19 -8.36
N LYS A 399 45.33 -10.55 -8.41
CA LYS A 399 44.63 -10.22 -9.67
C LYS A 399 44.87 -8.80 -10.18
N GLY A 400 45.33 -7.89 -9.34
CA GLY A 400 45.65 -6.53 -9.77
C GLY A 400 45.92 -5.57 -8.62
N ALA A 401 46.39 -4.37 -8.96
CA ALA A 401 46.67 -3.30 -8.02
C ALA A 401 45.97 -2.00 -8.45
N CYS A 402 45.49 -1.18 -7.50
CA CYS A 402 44.92 0.13 -7.80
C CYS A 402 45.19 1.16 -6.69
N LYS A 403 45.24 2.44 -7.09
CA LYS A 403 45.44 3.59 -6.19
C LYS A 403 44.14 4.32 -5.82
N SER A 404 43.02 3.85 -6.35
CA SER A 404 41.69 4.39 -6.04
C SER A 404 40.61 3.33 -6.23
N MET A 405 39.51 3.49 -5.50
CA MET A 405 38.34 2.63 -5.58
C MET A 405 37.05 3.44 -5.54
N ASN A 406 35.97 2.91 -6.12
CA ASN A 406 34.65 3.53 -6.04
C ASN A 406 33.90 2.98 -4.81
N PHE A 407 33.52 3.87 -3.91
CA PHE A 407 32.69 3.58 -2.75
C PHE A 407 31.22 3.92 -3.05
N TRP A 408 30.27 3.11 -2.59
CA TRP A 408 28.85 3.17 -2.96
C TRP A 408 27.93 3.13 -1.74
N GLU A 409 27.02 4.09 -1.60
CA GLU A 409 26.08 4.21 -0.47
C GLU A 409 24.63 4.34 -0.99
N LYS A 410 23.64 3.84 -0.23
CA LYS A 410 22.24 3.75 -0.66
C LYS A 410 21.37 4.95 -0.26
N ASP A 411 21.67 5.59 0.86
CA ASP A 411 20.74 6.53 1.51
C ASP A 411 21.29 7.97 1.65
N GLU A 412 22.62 8.17 1.73
CA GLU A 412 23.27 9.50 1.83
C GLU A 412 24.55 9.57 0.97
N MET A 413 25.03 10.77 0.60
CA MET A 413 26.37 10.89 0.01
C MET A 413 27.42 10.52 1.06
N PRO A 414 28.46 9.72 0.73
CA PRO A 414 29.47 9.33 1.72
C PRO A 414 30.22 10.57 2.25
N GLU A 415 29.93 10.98 3.47
CA GLU A 415 30.81 11.89 4.21
C GLU A 415 32.10 11.14 4.52
N VAL A 416 33.20 11.60 3.92
CA VAL A 416 34.51 11.14 4.32
C VAL A 416 34.83 11.95 5.56
N VAL A 417 34.85 11.29 6.73
CA VAL A 417 35.59 11.80 7.88
C VAL A 417 37.00 12.07 7.38
N THR A 418 37.31 13.35 7.27
CA THR A 418 38.60 13.86 6.83
C THR A 418 39.67 13.22 7.72
N LEU A 419 40.46 12.28 7.17
CA LEU A 419 41.84 12.13 7.64
C LEU A 419 42.54 13.41 7.18
N ALA A 420 42.41 14.43 8.01
CA ALA A 420 42.87 15.77 7.76
C ALA A 420 44.38 15.81 7.73
N VAL A 421 44.95 16.12 6.55
CA VAL A 421 46.10 17.01 6.44
C VAL A 421 45.94 17.85 5.16
N GLY A 422 45.66 19.15 5.33
CA GLY A 422 46.11 20.19 4.38
C GLY A 422 45.22 20.56 3.18
N ALA A 423 44.58 21.73 3.29
CA ALA A 423 44.32 22.73 2.24
C ALA A 423 43.44 22.38 1.00
N GLY A 424 42.21 22.91 1.02
CA GLY A 424 41.66 23.78 -0.03
C GLY A 424 41.26 23.19 -1.39
N ALA A 425 39.95 22.99 -1.60
CA ALA A 425 39.31 23.17 -2.91
C ALA A 425 37.77 23.14 -2.79
N VAL A 426 37.18 24.28 -2.43
CA VAL A 426 35.77 24.60 -2.68
C VAL A 426 35.71 25.22 -4.08
N SER A 427 35.46 24.44 -5.15
CA SER A 427 35.13 24.99 -6.50
C SER A 427 34.93 23.91 -7.58
N ALA A 428 33.90 23.06 -7.48
CA ALA A 428 33.50 22.20 -8.62
C ALA A 428 32.01 21.76 -8.65
N LEU A 429 31.10 22.51 -8.04
CA LEU A 429 29.69 22.08 -7.90
C LEU A 429 28.70 22.63 -8.95
N GLY A 430 29.18 23.32 -9.99
CA GLY A 430 28.31 24.08 -10.91
C GLY A 430 27.94 23.44 -12.26
N MET A 431 28.56 22.35 -12.70
CA MET A 431 28.50 21.94 -14.13
C MET A 431 28.00 20.54 -14.47
N PHE A 432 27.49 19.73 -13.54
CA PHE A 432 27.04 18.35 -13.83
C PHE A 432 25.59 18.01 -13.41
N ILE A 433 24.70 19.00 -13.27
CA ILE A 433 23.33 18.76 -12.81
C ILE A 433 22.40 18.23 -13.94
N GLY A 434 22.68 18.56 -15.20
CA GLY A 434 21.81 18.20 -16.34
C GLY A 434 21.78 16.70 -16.66
N ASP A 435 22.95 16.05 -16.70
CA ASP A 435 23.05 14.68 -17.22
C ASP A 435 22.72 13.59 -16.18
N PHE A 436 22.81 13.91 -14.89
CA PHE A 436 22.50 12.95 -13.81
C PHE A 436 20.99 12.63 -13.70
N ALA A 437 20.11 13.61 -13.96
CA ALA A 437 18.66 13.41 -13.92
C ALA A 437 18.17 12.46 -15.03
N GLY A 438 18.76 12.56 -16.23
CA GLY A 438 18.44 11.68 -17.35
C GLY A 438 18.82 10.22 -17.10
N ILE A 439 20.00 10.00 -16.51
CA ILE A 439 20.51 8.66 -16.16
C ILE A 439 19.68 8.03 -15.03
N TYR A 440 19.34 8.79 -14.00
CA TYR A 440 18.49 8.34 -12.89
C TYR A 440 17.07 7.97 -13.37
N SER A 441 16.48 8.80 -14.23
CA SER A 441 15.16 8.54 -14.83
C SER A 441 15.16 7.26 -15.67
N PHE A 442 16.17 7.08 -16.54
CA PHE A 442 16.30 5.88 -17.36
C PHE A 442 16.44 4.59 -16.53
N ALA A 443 17.28 4.61 -15.48
CA ALA A 443 17.48 3.47 -14.59
C ALA A 443 16.23 3.13 -13.76
N LYS A 444 15.52 4.14 -13.23
CA LYS A 444 14.25 3.96 -12.50
C LYS A 444 13.21 3.24 -13.37
N CYS A 445 13.11 3.60 -14.65
CA CYS A 445 12.15 3.02 -15.59
C CYS A 445 12.50 1.60 -16.05
N LYS A 446 13.62 1.02 -15.60
CA LYS A 446 13.94 -0.39 -15.81
C LYS A 446 13.40 -1.28 -14.68
N PHE A 447 13.31 -0.75 -13.46
CA PHE A 447 12.88 -1.49 -12.26
C PHE A 447 11.46 -1.18 -11.82
N PHE A 448 10.96 0.02 -12.15
CA PHE A 448 9.62 0.48 -11.79
C PHE A 448 8.89 0.98 -13.02
N GLU A 449 7.56 0.90 -12.97
CA GLU A 449 6.71 1.41 -14.02
C GLU A 449 6.84 2.94 -14.12
N CYS A 450 7.07 3.43 -15.34
CA CYS A 450 7.26 4.84 -15.65
C CYS A 450 6.31 5.28 -16.75
N CYS A 451 6.04 6.60 -16.81
CA CYS A 451 5.18 7.22 -17.83
C CYS A 451 5.81 7.25 -19.24
N ASN A 452 6.75 6.36 -19.53
CA ASN A 452 7.56 6.38 -20.74
C ASN A 452 7.85 4.93 -21.19
N SER A 453 8.54 4.79 -22.32
CA SER A 453 9.12 3.50 -22.71
C SER A 453 10.04 2.98 -21.58
N PRO A 454 10.03 1.68 -21.24
CA PRO A 454 9.39 0.57 -21.95
C PRO A 454 7.96 0.21 -21.49
N TRP A 455 7.33 0.93 -20.57
CA TRP A 455 6.05 0.52 -19.94
C TRP A 455 4.81 0.92 -20.72
N ILE A 456 4.91 2.03 -21.45
CA ILE A 456 3.96 2.42 -22.50
C ILE A 456 4.37 1.72 -23.79
N ASN A 457 3.42 1.05 -24.45
CA ASN A 457 3.69 0.37 -25.71
C ASN A 457 3.97 1.39 -26.81
N LYS A 458 5.00 1.15 -27.64
CA LYS A 458 5.32 2.03 -28.78
C LYS A 458 4.30 1.91 -29.91
N ASP A 459 3.77 0.69 -30.12
CA ASP A 459 2.85 0.38 -31.22
C ASP A 459 1.38 0.28 -30.74
N VAL A 460 0.90 1.26 -29.97
CA VAL A 460 -0.46 1.19 -29.39
C VAL A 460 -1.51 0.96 -30.47
N ALA A 461 -1.42 1.68 -31.60
CA ALA A 461 -2.41 1.63 -32.65
C ALA A 461 -2.54 0.25 -33.32
N ARG A 462 -1.41 -0.43 -33.54
CA ARG A 462 -1.38 -1.78 -34.14
C ARG A 462 -1.92 -2.81 -33.15
N ARG A 463 -1.44 -2.77 -31.90
CA ARG A 463 -1.89 -3.68 -30.84
C ARG A 463 -3.37 -3.56 -30.54
N LEU A 464 -3.88 -2.33 -30.51
CA LEU A 464 -5.30 -2.08 -30.30
C LEU A 464 -6.11 -2.66 -31.45
N GLN A 465 -5.68 -2.45 -32.69
CA GLN A 465 -6.36 -3.00 -33.87
C GLN A 465 -6.40 -4.53 -33.82
N GLU A 466 -5.25 -5.19 -33.59
CA GLU A 466 -5.14 -6.65 -33.47
C GLU A 466 -6.08 -7.19 -32.37
N GLU A 467 -6.05 -6.61 -31.17
CA GLU A 467 -6.86 -7.11 -30.04
C GLU A 467 -8.37 -6.87 -30.25
N VAL A 468 -8.74 -5.76 -30.88
CA VAL A 468 -10.14 -5.38 -31.10
C VAL A 468 -10.77 -6.17 -32.25
N GLU A 469 -10.07 -6.31 -33.37
CA GLU A 469 -10.56 -7.06 -34.55
C GLU A 469 -10.63 -8.57 -34.27
N GLU A 470 -9.72 -9.12 -33.45
CA GLU A 470 -9.72 -10.54 -33.10
C GLU A 470 -10.83 -10.90 -32.10
N ARG A 471 -11.18 -10.00 -31.16
CA ARG A 471 -11.93 -10.39 -29.94
C ARG A 471 -13.23 -9.62 -29.68
N LEU A 472 -13.47 -8.47 -30.32
CA LEU A 472 -14.68 -7.69 -30.09
C LEU A 472 -15.72 -7.96 -31.18
N TYR A 473 -16.68 -8.84 -30.91
CA TYR A 473 -17.64 -9.25 -31.92
C TYR A 473 -18.80 -8.27 -32.13
N GLY A 474 -19.15 -8.04 -33.39
CA GLY A 474 -20.34 -7.31 -33.82
C GLY A 474 -20.28 -5.78 -33.68
N GLN A 475 -19.33 -5.22 -32.94
CA GLN A 475 -19.27 -3.79 -32.66
C GLN A 475 -18.48 -2.98 -33.71
N HIS A 476 -18.69 -3.23 -35.00
CA HIS A 476 -17.93 -2.64 -36.11
C HIS A 476 -17.82 -1.10 -36.08
N ILE A 477 -18.89 -0.40 -35.68
CA ILE A 477 -18.88 1.08 -35.51
C ILE A 477 -17.92 1.48 -34.39
N ALA A 478 -18.03 0.86 -33.21
CA ALA A 478 -17.17 1.14 -32.06
C ALA A 478 -15.71 0.80 -32.37
N GLN A 479 -15.43 -0.33 -33.02
CA GLN A 479 -14.09 -0.72 -33.46
C GLN A 479 -13.47 0.39 -34.32
N LYS A 480 -14.15 0.80 -35.39
CA LYS A 480 -13.64 1.81 -36.34
C LYS A 480 -13.38 3.15 -35.66
N ILE A 481 -14.29 3.63 -34.81
CA ILE A 481 -14.16 4.93 -34.13
C ILE A 481 -12.99 4.90 -33.15
N VAL A 482 -12.97 3.90 -32.25
CA VAL A 482 -11.99 3.84 -31.17
C VAL A 482 -10.58 3.62 -31.71
N ILE A 483 -10.40 2.73 -32.69
CA ILE A 483 -9.09 2.50 -33.32
C ILE A 483 -8.57 3.80 -33.95
N ASN A 484 -9.40 4.51 -34.71
CA ASN A 484 -9.00 5.74 -35.37
C ASN A 484 -8.74 6.89 -34.39
N ALA A 485 -9.61 7.06 -33.39
CA ALA A 485 -9.50 8.13 -32.39
C ALA A 485 -8.23 7.96 -31.52
N VAL A 486 -8.00 6.76 -30.97
CA VAL A 486 -6.83 6.47 -30.14
C VAL A 486 -5.54 6.57 -30.97
N ARG A 487 -5.54 6.06 -32.22
CA ARG A 487 -4.40 6.20 -33.14
C ARG A 487 -4.08 7.66 -33.41
N ALA A 488 -5.08 8.47 -33.77
CA ALA A 488 -4.89 9.88 -34.08
C ALA A 488 -4.38 10.68 -32.86
N HIS A 489 -4.86 10.36 -31.66
CA HIS A 489 -4.45 11.03 -30.44
C HIS A 489 -3.01 10.66 -30.02
N ILE A 490 -2.69 9.37 -29.97
CA ILE A 490 -1.37 8.91 -29.50
C ILE A 490 -0.25 9.26 -30.48
N SER A 491 -0.54 9.33 -31.78
CA SER A 491 0.44 9.68 -32.81
C SER A 491 0.86 11.16 -32.77
N LYS A 492 0.06 12.04 -32.15
CA LYS A 492 0.41 13.45 -31.98
C LYS A 492 1.31 13.61 -30.75
N GLN A 493 2.46 14.25 -30.94
CA GLN A 493 3.37 14.54 -29.83
C GLN A 493 2.74 15.53 -28.84
N ASN A 494 2.05 16.56 -29.34
CA ASN A 494 1.35 17.58 -28.57
C ASN A 494 -0.11 17.68 -29.08
N PRO A 495 -1.03 16.85 -28.58
CA PRO A 495 -2.46 17.02 -28.84
C PRO A 495 -3.00 18.34 -28.25
N ASN A 496 -4.05 18.90 -28.84
CA ASN A 496 -4.62 20.19 -28.41
C ASN A 496 -5.51 20.08 -27.16
N LYS A 497 -6.04 18.88 -26.89
CA LYS A 497 -6.87 18.54 -25.72
C LYS A 497 -6.76 17.04 -25.43
N ALA A 498 -7.16 16.63 -24.23
CA ALA A 498 -7.30 15.23 -23.85
C ALA A 498 -8.30 14.50 -24.78
N LEU A 499 -8.06 13.21 -25.06
CA LEU A 499 -9.02 12.41 -25.83
C LEU A 499 -10.17 11.97 -24.92
N VAL A 500 -11.40 12.31 -25.29
CA VAL A 500 -12.58 11.96 -24.51
C VAL A 500 -13.56 11.11 -25.30
N LEU A 501 -13.73 9.87 -24.85
CA LEU A 501 -14.62 8.88 -25.41
C LEU A 501 -15.79 8.62 -24.46
N SER A 502 -17.00 8.54 -24.98
CA SER A 502 -18.19 8.16 -24.20
C SER A 502 -18.83 6.93 -24.82
N PHE A 503 -18.86 5.81 -24.11
CA PHE A 503 -19.42 4.53 -24.59
C PHE A 503 -20.84 4.35 -24.07
N HIS A 504 -21.79 4.06 -24.95
CA HIS A 504 -23.20 3.91 -24.61
C HIS A 504 -23.81 2.65 -25.22
N GLY A 505 -24.73 2.00 -24.51
CA GLY A 505 -25.44 0.82 -25.02
C GLY A 505 -25.91 -0.08 -23.89
N TRP A 506 -26.48 -1.24 -24.22
CA TRP A 506 -26.94 -2.20 -23.21
C TRP A 506 -25.77 -2.82 -22.42
N THR A 507 -26.07 -3.38 -21.26
CA THR A 507 -25.09 -4.20 -20.53
C THR A 507 -24.77 -5.48 -21.31
N GLY A 508 -23.55 -6.02 -21.15
CA GLY A 508 -23.12 -7.21 -21.89
C GLY A 508 -22.74 -6.99 -23.37
N SER A 509 -22.89 -5.77 -23.91
CA SER A 509 -22.51 -5.44 -25.30
C SER A 509 -21.00 -5.32 -25.55
N GLY A 510 -20.18 -5.24 -24.49
CA GLY A 510 -18.71 -5.22 -24.57
C GLY A 510 -18.04 -3.90 -24.19
N LYS A 511 -18.75 -2.92 -23.62
CA LYS A 511 -18.18 -1.60 -23.21
C LYS A 511 -16.92 -1.72 -22.35
N ASN A 512 -17.04 -2.36 -21.18
CA ASN A 512 -15.92 -2.54 -20.25
C ASN A 512 -14.80 -3.42 -20.85
N TYR A 513 -15.18 -4.35 -21.74
CA TYR A 513 -14.25 -5.24 -22.41
C TYR A 513 -13.38 -4.48 -23.44
N LEU A 514 -13.96 -3.58 -24.24
CA LEU A 514 -13.20 -2.70 -25.12
C LEU A 514 -12.27 -1.76 -24.33
N THR A 515 -12.73 -1.22 -23.19
CA THR A 515 -11.89 -0.42 -22.30
C THR A 515 -10.67 -1.21 -21.81
N GLN A 516 -10.84 -2.48 -21.48
CA GLN A 516 -9.75 -3.39 -21.11
C GLN A 516 -8.74 -3.57 -22.25
N MET A 517 -9.21 -3.70 -23.49
CA MET A 517 -8.36 -3.79 -24.68
C MET A 517 -7.55 -2.49 -24.88
N ILE A 518 -8.17 -1.32 -24.73
CA ILE A 518 -7.50 -0.02 -24.82
C ILE A 518 -6.39 0.08 -23.76
N ALA A 519 -6.70 -0.21 -22.50
CA ALA A 519 -5.72 -0.14 -21.43
C ALA A 519 -4.53 -1.09 -21.66
N LYS A 520 -4.78 -2.31 -22.14
CA LYS A 520 -3.73 -3.30 -22.46
C LYS A 520 -2.90 -2.90 -23.68
N ALA A 521 -3.53 -2.24 -24.66
CA ALA A 521 -2.85 -1.72 -25.84
C ALA A 521 -1.94 -0.54 -25.48
N VAL A 522 -2.37 0.37 -24.60
CA VAL A 522 -1.58 1.52 -24.15
C VAL A 522 -0.48 1.10 -23.16
N TYR A 523 -0.85 0.36 -22.12
CA TYR A 523 0.03 -0.02 -21.01
C TYR A 523 0.29 -1.52 -20.96
N LYS A 524 1.55 -1.92 -20.81
CA LYS A 524 1.92 -3.35 -20.73
C LYS A 524 1.21 -4.11 -19.61
N LYS A 525 0.90 -3.45 -18.49
CA LYS A 525 0.18 -4.05 -17.37
C LYS A 525 -1.35 -3.94 -17.49
N GLY A 526 -1.88 -3.30 -18.53
CA GLY A 526 -3.32 -3.04 -18.67
C GLY A 526 -3.90 -2.36 -17.43
N PHE A 527 -5.03 -2.86 -16.93
CA PHE A 527 -5.71 -2.36 -15.72
C PHE A 527 -4.88 -2.47 -14.43
N LYS A 528 -3.78 -3.23 -14.43
CA LYS A 528 -2.86 -3.31 -13.28
C LYS A 528 -1.78 -2.23 -13.31
N SER A 529 -1.75 -1.38 -14.34
CA SER A 529 -0.85 -0.25 -14.43
C SER A 529 -1.23 0.81 -13.41
N GLN A 530 -0.24 1.43 -12.76
CA GLN A 530 -0.49 2.55 -11.85
C GLN A 530 -0.99 3.83 -12.57
N PHE A 531 -0.93 3.87 -13.91
CA PHE A 531 -1.39 5.00 -14.74
C PHE A 531 -2.77 4.74 -15.39
N VAL A 532 -3.41 3.63 -15.04
CA VAL A 532 -4.79 3.31 -15.45
C VAL A 532 -5.68 3.41 -14.22
N HIS A 533 -6.60 4.35 -14.28
CA HIS A 533 -7.42 4.78 -13.14
C HIS A 533 -8.88 4.48 -13.43
N PHE A 534 -9.48 3.61 -12.62
CA PHE A 534 -10.86 3.15 -12.80
C PHE A 534 -11.72 3.62 -11.62
N SER A 535 -12.80 4.34 -11.91
CA SER A 535 -13.77 4.83 -10.92
C SER A 535 -15.18 4.43 -11.35
N VAL A 536 -15.99 3.97 -10.39
CA VAL A 536 -17.40 3.64 -10.59
C VAL A 536 -18.24 4.69 -9.86
N ALA A 537 -19.13 5.38 -10.57
CA ALA A 537 -19.85 6.53 -10.03
C ALA A 537 -20.62 6.22 -8.75
N THR A 538 -21.40 5.14 -8.73
CA THR A 538 -22.22 4.72 -7.58
C THR A 538 -21.43 4.22 -6.39
N LEU A 539 -20.21 3.73 -6.60
CA LEU A 539 -19.34 3.26 -5.52
C LEU A 539 -18.55 4.40 -4.88
N HIS A 540 -18.05 5.32 -5.70
CA HIS A 540 -17.14 6.38 -5.25
C HIS A 540 -17.87 7.67 -4.87
N PHE A 541 -19.06 7.91 -5.42
CA PHE A 541 -19.84 9.13 -5.19
C PHE A 541 -21.31 8.83 -4.79
N PRO A 542 -21.55 8.01 -3.75
CA PRO A 542 -22.92 7.57 -3.39
C PRO A 542 -23.77 8.65 -2.71
N TYR A 543 -23.17 9.62 -2.02
CA TYR A 543 -23.90 10.57 -1.16
C TYR A 543 -23.96 12.00 -1.77
N PRO A 544 -25.14 12.49 -2.18
CA PRO A 544 -25.29 13.83 -2.75
C PRO A 544 -24.87 14.97 -1.80
N GLU A 545 -24.95 14.77 -0.48
CA GLU A 545 -24.59 15.77 0.53
C GLU A 545 -23.09 16.08 0.54
N GLU A 546 -22.25 15.13 0.13
CA GLU A 546 -20.80 15.28 0.12
C GLU A 546 -20.25 15.78 -1.23
N ILE A 547 -21.12 16.25 -2.13
CA ILE A 547 -20.75 16.58 -3.52
C ILE A 547 -19.59 17.57 -3.62
N ASN A 548 -19.50 18.55 -2.70
CA ASN A 548 -18.40 19.51 -2.66
C ASN A 548 -17.07 18.89 -2.20
N ASN A 549 -17.12 17.84 -1.37
CA ASN A 549 -15.94 17.07 -1.00
C ASN A 549 -15.50 16.19 -2.18
N TYR A 550 -16.44 15.51 -2.83
CA TYR A 550 -16.18 14.70 -4.02
C TYR A 550 -15.61 15.51 -5.18
N LYS A 551 -16.11 16.74 -5.43
CA LYS A 551 -15.51 17.65 -6.42
C LYS A 551 -14.03 17.92 -6.14
N ARG A 552 -13.69 18.19 -4.87
CA ARG A 552 -12.30 18.47 -4.46
C ARG A 552 -11.41 17.24 -4.57
N GLN A 553 -11.86 16.11 -4.05
CA GLN A 553 -11.15 14.83 -4.14
C GLN A 553 -10.91 14.42 -5.60
N LEU A 554 -11.93 14.54 -6.45
CA LEU A 554 -11.83 14.21 -7.87
C LEU A 554 -10.82 15.10 -8.59
N ARG A 555 -10.84 16.43 -8.35
CA ARG A 555 -9.86 17.36 -8.90
C ARG A 555 -8.44 17.01 -8.48
N SER A 556 -8.23 16.72 -7.19
CA SER A 556 -6.90 16.42 -6.69
C SER A 556 -6.40 15.06 -7.20
N TRP A 557 -7.26 14.06 -7.24
CA TRP A 557 -6.94 12.75 -7.76
C TRP A 557 -6.55 12.78 -9.25
N ILE A 558 -7.27 13.53 -10.08
CA ILE A 558 -6.91 13.72 -11.50
C ILE A 558 -5.57 14.46 -11.60
N SER A 559 -5.43 15.58 -10.89
CA SER A 559 -4.22 16.42 -10.91
C SER A 559 -2.97 15.64 -10.46
N GLY A 560 -3.05 14.91 -9.35
CA GLY A 560 -1.94 14.14 -8.79
C GLY A 560 -1.48 13.02 -9.71
N ASN A 561 -2.41 12.33 -10.37
CA ASN A 561 -2.09 11.27 -11.33
C ASN A 561 -1.52 11.83 -12.64
N LEU A 562 -2.05 12.96 -13.14
CA LEU A 562 -1.50 13.64 -14.32
C LEU A 562 -0.08 14.19 -14.06
N THR A 563 0.21 14.61 -12.83
CA THR A 563 1.56 15.04 -12.43
C THR A 563 2.55 13.86 -12.46
N GLN A 564 2.10 12.64 -12.16
CA GLN A 564 2.92 11.44 -12.26
C GLN A 564 3.05 10.96 -13.72
N CYS A 565 1.97 11.09 -14.50
CA CYS A 565 1.95 10.72 -15.89
C CYS A 565 0.92 11.51 -16.70
N GLU A 566 1.41 12.35 -17.62
CA GLU A 566 0.60 13.14 -18.57
C GLU A 566 -0.25 12.27 -19.50
N ARG A 567 0.09 10.99 -19.67
CA ARG A 567 -0.63 10.01 -20.51
C ARG A 567 -1.62 9.14 -19.74
N SER A 568 -1.91 9.46 -18.47
CA SER A 568 -2.80 8.67 -17.63
C SER A 568 -4.15 8.39 -18.30
N LEU A 569 -4.68 7.20 -18.09
CA LEU A 569 -5.97 6.74 -18.61
C LEU A 569 -7.01 6.76 -17.49
N PHE A 570 -8.02 7.60 -17.59
CA PHE A 570 -9.12 7.70 -16.63
C PHE A 570 -10.38 7.06 -17.19
N ILE A 571 -10.99 6.16 -16.40
CA ILE A 571 -12.18 5.41 -16.78
C ILE A 571 -13.25 5.66 -15.72
N PHE A 572 -14.41 6.15 -16.14
CA PHE A 572 -15.58 6.38 -15.30
C PHE A 572 -16.71 5.44 -15.72
N ASP A 573 -16.99 4.44 -14.91
CA ASP A 573 -18.10 3.50 -15.09
C ASP A 573 -19.39 4.01 -14.43
N GLU A 574 -20.53 3.64 -15.00
CA GLU A 574 -21.85 4.17 -14.66
C GLU A 574 -21.92 5.71 -14.69
N ALA A 575 -21.31 6.32 -15.71
CA ALA A 575 -21.22 7.78 -15.83
C ALA A 575 -22.59 8.47 -15.92
N ASP A 576 -23.64 7.78 -16.38
CA ASP A 576 -25.03 8.25 -16.33
C ASP A 576 -25.55 8.50 -14.92
N LYS A 577 -24.88 7.97 -13.89
CA LYS A 577 -25.26 8.17 -12.48
C LYS A 577 -24.36 9.19 -11.77
N LEU A 578 -23.40 9.80 -12.47
CA LEU A 578 -22.42 10.72 -11.88
C LEU A 578 -23.02 12.13 -11.67
N PRO A 579 -23.28 12.62 -10.45
CA PRO A 579 -23.91 13.93 -10.23
C PRO A 579 -23.35 15.07 -11.10
N LEU A 580 -24.22 15.86 -11.75
CA LEU A 580 -23.80 16.90 -12.71
C LEU A 580 -22.73 17.85 -12.18
N GLN A 581 -22.86 18.20 -10.91
CA GLN A 581 -21.94 19.13 -10.25
C GLN A 581 -20.51 18.56 -10.20
N LEU A 582 -20.31 17.23 -10.24
CA LEU A 582 -18.98 16.61 -10.31
C LEU A 582 -18.33 16.75 -11.68
N LEU A 583 -19.08 17.00 -12.74
CA LEU A 583 -18.51 17.17 -14.07
C LEU A 583 -17.77 18.51 -14.17
N ASP A 584 -18.19 19.54 -13.43
CA ASP A 584 -17.44 20.81 -13.26
C ASP A 584 -16.02 20.60 -12.70
N ALA A 585 -15.80 19.47 -11.99
CA ALA A 585 -14.48 19.12 -11.49
C ALA A 585 -13.57 18.54 -12.58
N ILE A 586 -14.14 17.92 -13.61
CA ILE A 586 -13.43 17.26 -14.70
C ILE A 586 -13.19 18.25 -15.86
N VAL A 587 -14.14 19.14 -16.13
CA VAL A 587 -14.12 20.11 -17.26
C VAL A 587 -12.75 20.75 -17.50
N PRO A 588 -12.03 21.30 -16.48
CA PRO A 588 -10.76 21.95 -16.72
C PRO A 588 -9.71 21.05 -17.38
N PHE A 589 -9.71 19.75 -17.07
CA PHE A 589 -8.71 18.79 -17.56
C PHE A 589 -9.04 18.22 -18.95
N VAL A 590 -10.28 18.38 -19.41
CA VAL A 590 -10.78 17.82 -20.65
C VAL A 590 -10.89 18.89 -21.75
N ASP A 591 -11.13 20.13 -21.37
CA ASP A 591 -11.26 21.25 -22.30
C ASP A 591 -9.89 21.71 -22.88
N PHE A 592 -9.89 22.66 -23.82
CA PHE A 592 -8.71 23.14 -24.57
C PHE A 592 -7.73 24.01 -23.75
N TYR A 593 -7.62 23.80 -22.43
CA TYR A 593 -6.65 24.52 -21.61
C TYR A 593 -5.25 23.91 -21.79
N ASP A 594 -4.29 24.76 -22.17
CA ASP A 594 -2.89 24.34 -22.33
C ASP A 594 -2.27 23.85 -21.03
N ASN A 595 -2.71 24.40 -19.90
CA ASN A 595 -2.30 23.99 -18.55
C ASN A 595 -3.41 24.32 -17.54
N VAL A 596 -3.72 23.38 -16.67
CA VAL A 596 -4.58 23.61 -15.49
C VAL A 596 -3.66 23.62 -14.28
N ASN A 597 -3.46 24.77 -13.64
CA ASN A 597 -2.55 24.90 -12.48
C ASN A 597 -1.12 24.37 -12.75
N GLY A 598 -0.62 24.49 -13.99
CA GLY A 598 0.71 24.02 -14.39
C GLY A 598 0.77 22.53 -14.77
N ILE A 599 -0.37 21.85 -14.90
CA ILE A 599 -0.47 20.44 -15.30
C ILE A 599 -0.99 20.35 -16.73
N ASP A 600 -0.26 19.65 -17.60
CA ASP A 600 -0.65 19.38 -18.99
C ASP A 600 -1.48 18.08 -19.05
N ALA A 601 -2.80 18.23 -19.21
CA ALA A 601 -3.73 17.11 -19.33
C ALA A 601 -3.90 16.63 -20.78
N ARG A 602 -3.33 17.33 -21.77
CA ARG A 602 -3.72 17.16 -23.18
C ARG A 602 -3.40 15.77 -23.74
N LYS A 603 -2.40 15.07 -23.19
CA LYS A 603 -2.00 13.72 -23.63
C LYS A 603 -2.76 12.57 -22.93
N SER A 604 -3.65 12.91 -22.01
CA SER A 604 -4.43 11.93 -21.26
C SER A 604 -5.67 11.47 -22.03
N ILE A 605 -6.22 10.33 -21.61
CA ILE A 605 -7.41 9.75 -22.23
C ILE A 605 -8.47 9.58 -21.15
N PHE A 606 -9.68 10.07 -21.40
CA PHE A 606 -10.85 9.90 -20.55
C PHE A 606 -11.88 9.02 -21.27
N ILE A 607 -12.36 7.99 -20.57
CA ILE A 607 -13.40 7.08 -21.08
C ILE A 607 -14.56 7.08 -20.09
N PHE A 608 -15.74 7.47 -20.57
CA PHE A 608 -17.00 7.42 -19.83
C PHE A 608 -17.83 6.24 -20.32
N LEU A 609 -18.31 5.40 -19.40
CA LEU A 609 -19.13 4.23 -19.72
C LEU A 609 -20.53 4.46 -19.20
N SER A 610 -21.54 4.31 -20.07
CA SER A 610 -22.92 4.59 -19.73
C SER A 610 -23.89 3.59 -20.33
N ASN A 611 -25.03 3.41 -19.65
CA ASN A 611 -26.20 2.74 -20.21
C ASN A 611 -27.24 3.71 -20.76
N GLY A 612 -27.05 5.03 -20.62
CA GLY A 612 -27.97 6.05 -21.13
C GLY A 612 -28.13 5.95 -22.65
N GLY A 613 -29.39 6.05 -23.13
CA GLY A 613 -29.72 5.90 -24.55
C GLY A 613 -29.69 4.46 -25.09
N SER A 614 -29.49 3.45 -24.25
CA SER A 614 -29.46 2.04 -24.70
C SER A 614 -30.77 1.60 -25.34
N ASN A 615 -31.91 2.10 -24.86
CA ASN A 615 -33.23 1.81 -25.41
C ASN A 615 -33.38 2.32 -26.85
N LEU A 616 -32.97 3.57 -27.12
CA LEU A 616 -33.04 4.16 -28.46
C LEU A 616 -32.13 3.43 -29.45
N ILE A 617 -30.91 3.07 -29.01
CA ILE A 617 -29.98 2.29 -29.82
C ILE A 617 -30.58 0.90 -30.14
N ALA A 618 -31.20 0.25 -29.16
CA ALA A 618 -31.83 -1.06 -29.36
C ALA A 618 -33.05 -0.96 -30.29
N GLN A 619 -33.88 0.07 -30.15
CA GLN A 619 -35.03 0.32 -31.02
C GLN A 619 -34.60 0.57 -32.48
N HIS A 620 -33.59 1.43 -32.70
CA HIS A 620 -33.06 1.69 -34.05
C HIS A 620 -32.45 0.43 -34.67
N ALA A 621 -31.74 -0.38 -33.88
CA ALA A 621 -31.21 -1.66 -34.34
C ALA A 621 -32.34 -2.65 -34.70
N LEU A 622 -33.42 -2.66 -33.93
CA LEU A 622 -34.61 -3.49 -34.19
C LEU A 622 -35.33 -3.05 -35.46
N GLU A 623 -35.41 -1.75 -35.75
CA GLU A 623 -35.99 -1.23 -37.00
C GLU A 623 -35.23 -1.71 -38.23
N TYR A 624 -33.89 -1.67 -38.20
CA TYR A 624 -33.04 -2.24 -39.26
C TYR A 624 -33.28 -3.74 -39.43
N TYR A 625 -33.33 -4.48 -38.32
CA TYR A 625 -33.60 -5.92 -38.32
C TYR A 625 -34.98 -6.23 -38.93
N ASN A 626 -36.03 -5.52 -38.53
CA ASN A 626 -37.39 -5.69 -39.05
C ASN A 626 -37.50 -5.36 -40.54
N ARG A 627 -36.67 -4.44 -41.04
CA ARG A 627 -36.57 -4.11 -42.47
C ARG A 627 -35.71 -5.08 -43.27
N GLY A 628 -35.14 -6.11 -42.64
CA GLY A 628 -34.23 -7.06 -43.26
C GLY A 628 -32.89 -6.45 -43.68
N LEU A 629 -32.54 -5.29 -43.12
CA LEU A 629 -31.26 -4.64 -43.40
C LEU A 629 -30.18 -5.17 -42.45
N PRO A 630 -28.98 -5.51 -42.95
CA PRO A 630 -27.88 -5.92 -42.10
C PRO A 630 -27.42 -4.75 -41.22
N ARG A 631 -27.08 -5.05 -39.96
CA ARG A 631 -26.65 -4.05 -38.98
C ARG A 631 -25.42 -3.25 -39.43
N GLU A 632 -24.59 -3.81 -40.30
CA GLU A 632 -23.38 -3.19 -40.86
C GLU A 632 -23.68 -2.00 -41.78
N GLN A 633 -24.94 -1.82 -42.20
CA GLN A 633 -25.39 -0.64 -42.94
C GLN A 633 -25.71 0.55 -42.03
N MET A 634 -25.86 0.35 -40.72
CA MET A 634 -26.11 1.46 -39.79
C MET A 634 -24.94 2.44 -39.80
N THR A 635 -25.25 3.72 -40.00
CA THR A 635 -24.22 4.76 -40.03
C THR A 635 -23.96 5.32 -38.64
N PHE A 636 -22.72 5.75 -38.39
CA PHE A 636 -22.36 6.41 -37.13
C PHE A 636 -23.21 7.65 -36.88
N LYS A 637 -23.49 8.43 -37.93
CA LYS A 637 -24.23 9.69 -37.86
C LYS A 637 -25.65 9.50 -37.30
N GLU A 638 -26.36 8.48 -37.76
CA GLU A 638 -27.70 8.15 -37.26
C GLU A 638 -27.69 7.85 -35.75
N LEU A 639 -26.73 7.03 -35.30
CA LEU A 639 -26.63 6.63 -33.90
C LEU A 639 -26.12 7.78 -33.00
N GLU A 640 -25.22 8.61 -33.52
CA GLU A 640 -24.71 9.78 -32.81
C GLU A 640 -25.84 10.77 -32.50
N GLU A 641 -26.75 11.03 -33.45
CA GLU A 641 -27.91 11.90 -33.25
C GLU A 641 -28.85 11.35 -32.15
N LEU A 642 -29.12 10.05 -32.14
CA LEU A 642 -29.91 9.39 -31.09
C LEU A 642 -29.27 9.49 -29.70
N MET A 643 -27.95 9.27 -29.63
CA MET A 643 -27.20 9.34 -28.39
C MET A 643 -27.16 10.76 -27.84
N GLN A 644 -26.92 11.75 -28.70
CA GLN A 644 -27.00 13.15 -28.33
C GLN A 644 -28.38 13.47 -27.76
N LEU A 645 -29.47 13.07 -28.42
CA LEU A 645 -30.84 13.26 -27.92
C LEU A 645 -31.09 12.60 -26.54
N SER A 646 -30.60 11.38 -26.33
CA SER A 646 -30.76 10.67 -25.05
C SER A 646 -30.04 11.34 -23.88
N ALA A 647 -28.86 11.91 -24.11
CA ALA A 647 -28.12 12.66 -23.10
C ALA A 647 -28.86 13.95 -22.65
N TYR A 648 -29.82 14.43 -23.44
CA TYR A 648 -30.63 15.62 -23.13
C TYR A 648 -31.97 15.31 -22.44
N ASN A 649 -32.59 14.17 -22.74
CA ASN A 649 -34.02 13.94 -22.48
C ASN A 649 -34.35 12.91 -21.38
N GLU A 650 -33.42 12.04 -20.97
CA GLU A 650 -33.67 11.09 -19.86
C GLU A 650 -33.48 11.77 -18.47
N GLY A 651 -34.26 11.32 -17.47
CA GLY A 651 -34.45 11.95 -16.14
C GLY A 651 -33.20 12.07 -15.25
N GLU A 652 -33.41 12.36 -13.95
CA GLU A 652 -32.35 12.68 -12.96
C GLU A 652 -31.13 11.76 -13.03
N GLY A 653 -30.09 12.21 -13.73
CA GLY A 653 -28.88 11.46 -14.01
C GLY A 653 -27.71 12.39 -14.37
N GLY A 654 -26.52 11.84 -14.23
CA GLY A 654 -25.24 12.53 -14.35
C GLY A 654 -24.84 13.00 -15.73
N LEU A 655 -25.35 12.34 -16.77
CA LEU A 655 -25.07 12.72 -18.15
C LEU A 655 -26.07 13.73 -18.72
N LYS A 656 -26.86 14.41 -17.87
CA LYS A 656 -27.67 15.57 -18.22
C LYS A 656 -26.77 16.79 -18.52
N MET A 657 -25.87 16.63 -19.47
CA MET A 657 -25.03 17.69 -19.96
C MET A 657 -25.89 18.67 -20.74
N SER A 658 -25.78 19.97 -20.43
CA SER A 658 -26.35 20.97 -21.32
C SER A 658 -25.73 20.81 -22.71
N ARG A 659 -26.50 21.11 -23.76
CA ARG A 659 -26.07 21.01 -25.18
C ARG A 659 -24.76 21.74 -25.50
N ILE A 660 -24.35 22.64 -24.63
CA ILE A 660 -23.13 23.47 -24.74
C ILE A 660 -21.93 22.76 -24.09
N ILE A 661 -22.13 22.06 -22.96
CA ILE A 661 -21.04 21.41 -22.21
C ILE A 661 -20.69 20.04 -22.83
N SER A 662 -21.67 19.21 -23.20
CA SER A 662 -21.42 17.90 -23.86
C SER A 662 -20.66 18.04 -25.17
N LYS A 663 -21.04 19.05 -25.98
CA LYS A 663 -20.51 19.27 -27.33
C LYS A 663 -19.08 19.82 -27.33
N HIS A 664 -18.56 20.29 -26.20
CA HIS A 664 -17.18 20.79 -26.09
C HIS A 664 -16.27 19.81 -25.33
N LEU A 665 -16.84 18.99 -24.44
CA LEU A 665 -16.08 18.00 -23.67
C LEU A 665 -15.83 16.69 -24.42
N ILE A 666 -16.87 16.06 -24.98
CA ILE A 666 -16.77 14.71 -25.55
C ILE A 666 -16.38 14.78 -27.03
N ASP A 667 -15.33 14.04 -27.43
CA ASP A 667 -14.88 14.01 -28.82
C ASP A 667 -15.69 13.00 -29.65
N TYR A 668 -15.97 11.83 -29.07
CA TYR A 668 -16.75 10.78 -29.74
C TYR A 668 -17.73 10.11 -28.79
N PHE A 669 -18.99 10.14 -29.20
CA PHE A 669 -20.07 9.31 -28.67
C PHE A 669 -20.00 7.95 -29.36
N VAL A 670 -19.69 6.86 -28.66
CA VAL A 670 -19.46 5.54 -29.24
C VAL A 670 -20.63 4.59 -28.92
N PRO A 671 -21.48 4.24 -29.90
CA PRO A 671 -22.60 3.33 -29.68
C PRO A 671 -22.15 1.88 -29.63
N PHE A 672 -22.67 1.16 -28.65
CA PHE A 672 -22.62 -0.29 -28.52
C PHE A 672 -24.00 -0.86 -28.78
N LEU A 673 -24.07 -1.67 -29.82
CA LEU A 673 -25.28 -2.30 -30.30
C LEU A 673 -25.52 -3.63 -29.55
N PRO A 674 -26.77 -4.09 -29.40
CA PRO A 674 -27.07 -5.41 -28.87
C PRO A 674 -26.35 -6.53 -29.67
N LEU A 675 -25.89 -7.57 -28.96
CA LEU A 675 -25.24 -8.70 -29.61
C LEU A 675 -26.28 -9.66 -30.22
N GLU A 676 -26.26 -9.79 -31.54
CA GLU A 676 -27.06 -10.84 -32.22
C GLU A 676 -26.55 -12.25 -31.88
N ARG A 677 -27.42 -13.25 -32.05
CA ARG A 677 -27.13 -14.67 -31.78
C ARG A 677 -25.80 -15.15 -32.37
N ARG A 678 -25.47 -14.75 -33.60
CA ARG A 678 -24.18 -15.10 -34.25
C ARG A 678 -22.95 -14.64 -33.46
N HIS A 679 -23.01 -13.45 -32.84
CA HIS A 679 -21.92 -12.93 -32.03
C HIS A 679 -21.79 -13.65 -30.68
N ILE A 680 -22.92 -14.05 -30.10
CA ILE A 680 -22.94 -14.83 -28.85
C ILE A 680 -22.25 -16.18 -29.07
N ILE A 681 -22.54 -16.85 -30.21
CA ILE A 681 -21.87 -18.09 -30.60
C ILE A 681 -20.35 -17.89 -30.75
N MET A 682 -19.92 -16.78 -31.37
CA MET A 682 -18.48 -16.43 -31.46
C MET A 682 -17.85 -16.23 -30.06
N CYS A 683 -18.55 -15.56 -29.13
CA CYS A 683 -18.09 -15.42 -27.76
C CYS A 683 -17.94 -16.76 -27.04
N PHE A 684 -18.89 -17.69 -27.21
CA PHE A 684 -18.79 -19.03 -26.63
C PHE A 684 -17.63 -19.83 -27.21
N ARG A 685 -17.44 -19.74 -28.52
CA ARG A 685 -16.33 -20.37 -29.23
C ARG A 685 -14.99 -19.95 -28.62
N ASP A 686 -14.78 -18.65 -28.48
CA ASP A 686 -13.55 -18.09 -27.89
C ASP A 686 -13.38 -18.46 -26.42
N TYR A 687 -14.46 -18.40 -25.64
CA TYR A 687 -14.41 -18.75 -24.23
C TYR A 687 -14.02 -20.21 -24.03
N LEU A 688 -14.67 -21.15 -24.73
CA LEU A 688 -14.38 -22.58 -24.62
C LEU A 688 -12.98 -22.91 -25.15
N HIS A 689 -12.56 -22.26 -26.23
CA HIS A 689 -11.20 -22.38 -26.75
C HIS A 689 -10.16 -21.92 -25.71
N SER A 690 -10.40 -20.80 -25.01
CA SER A 690 -9.52 -20.31 -23.93
C SER A 690 -9.41 -21.27 -22.72
N LYS A 691 -10.37 -22.19 -22.58
CA LYS A 691 -10.41 -23.21 -21.53
C LYS A 691 -9.89 -24.57 -22.00
N ASN A 692 -9.39 -24.68 -23.22
CA ASN A 692 -8.98 -25.93 -23.85
C ASN A 692 -10.10 -27.00 -23.83
N VAL A 693 -11.36 -26.58 -23.99
CA VAL A 693 -12.51 -27.47 -24.06
C VAL A 693 -12.82 -27.77 -25.54
N VAL A 694 -12.98 -29.05 -25.88
CA VAL A 694 -13.42 -29.49 -27.21
C VAL A 694 -14.94 -29.35 -27.29
N TYR A 695 -15.44 -28.75 -28.36
CA TYR A 695 -16.87 -28.50 -28.58
C TYR A 695 -17.27 -28.79 -30.03
N THR A 696 -18.54 -29.10 -30.24
CA THR A 696 -19.16 -29.19 -31.58
C THR A 696 -19.99 -27.94 -31.87
N GLN A 697 -20.25 -27.67 -33.16
CA GLN A 697 -21.10 -26.55 -33.58
C GLN A 697 -22.51 -26.65 -32.98
N GLU A 698 -23.07 -27.86 -32.92
CA GLU A 698 -24.38 -28.14 -32.33
C GLU A 698 -24.42 -27.81 -30.82
N GLN A 699 -23.35 -28.08 -30.07
CA GLN A 699 -23.26 -27.72 -28.65
C GLN A 699 -23.25 -26.20 -28.45
N LEU A 700 -22.60 -25.44 -29.34
CA LEU A 700 -22.59 -23.98 -29.28
C LEU A 700 -23.98 -23.40 -29.58
N GLU A 701 -24.69 -23.97 -30.54
CA GLU A 701 -26.05 -23.56 -30.90
C GLU A 701 -27.04 -23.88 -29.78
N ASN A 702 -26.96 -25.08 -29.20
CA ASN A 702 -27.76 -25.46 -28.04
C ASN A 702 -27.52 -24.54 -26.83
N LEU A 703 -26.26 -24.14 -26.58
CA LEU A 703 -25.94 -23.15 -25.53
C LEU A 703 -26.55 -21.77 -25.83
N ALA A 704 -26.54 -21.36 -27.10
CA ALA A 704 -27.17 -20.09 -27.51
C ALA A 704 -28.70 -20.15 -27.37
N ASP A 705 -29.32 -21.29 -27.61
CA ASP A 705 -30.77 -21.48 -27.51
C ASP A 705 -31.28 -21.56 -26.06
N GLN A 706 -30.40 -21.92 -25.12
CA GLN A 706 -30.68 -21.87 -23.68
C GLN A 706 -30.71 -20.45 -23.11
N LEU A 707 -30.14 -19.47 -23.82
CA LEU A 707 -30.26 -18.07 -23.43
C LEU A 707 -31.66 -17.57 -23.79
N SER A 708 -32.44 -17.20 -22.78
CA SER A 708 -33.72 -16.53 -22.99
C SER A 708 -33.47 -15.21 -23.73
N VAL A 709 -33.87 -15.14 -25.00
CA VAL A 709 -33.94 -13.87 -25.72
C VAL A 709 -35.12 -13.10 -25.12
N SER A 710 -34.84 -12.09 -24.29
CA SER A 710 -35.89 -11.23 -23.76
C SER A 710 -36.58 -10.52 -24.93
N GLN A 711 -37.82 -10.89 -25.22
CA GLN A 711 -38.73 -10.15 -26.11
C GLN A 711 -39.27 -8.89 -25.39
N GLN A 712 -38.40 -8.11 -24.73
CA GLN A 712 -38.78 -6.84 -24.10
C GLN A 712 -38.32 -5.67 -24.94
#